data_AF-A0A1L8Q6F5-F1
#
_entry.id   AF-A0A1L8Q6F5-F1
#
_cell.length_a   1.000
_cell.length_b   1.000
_cell.length_c   1.000
_cell.angle_alpha   90.00
_cell.angle_beta   90.00
_cell.angle_gamma   90.00
#
_symmetry.space_group_name_H-M   'P 1'
#
loop_
_entity.id
_entity.type
_entity.pdbx_description
1 polymer ?
#
loop_
_entity_poly.entity_id
_entity_poly.type
_entity_poly.pdbx_seq_one_letter_code
_entity_poly.pdbx_strand_id
1 'polypeptide(L)'
;MKRWKVALVSAGLLGCFFTVVETAKAEEGTWQGKTYLKADGKPATNQWIYDQTQQAWFYLTADGNRAENGWLTVGGKDYYFNEAGKLATKTWIGQYYVTESGAKAKEQWVFNQEQESWYYLKSDGQKAQKEWIQQGQEKYYLKEDGKMAKDEWITQGENQYYINSQGKMLKNAWLGKNYISENGHKVKQAWIYDDNYSSWFYLQQDGTYAENGWLTIDGKDYHFKSGGYLSTERWIDRFYVAKSGAKLKSEWLFDKNYDAWFYLKADGTYAEKGWETIKEKDYHFKSGGYLSTERWIDRFYVAKSGAKLKSEWLFDKNYNSWFYLKADGTYAEKGWQTIKGKDYHFKSGGYLSTETWIDRSYVTSSGSKAGKGWLFDKNYNSWFYINSDGNYANKEWLWDNGYYYLKSGGYMAASEWVWYKNNWFYLKSNGKMAEKELIYDSSDQSWYYLKSGGYMAKNETVDGHTLDASGRWHVADKTKYYKVKPITAYVYSASGEILSYINQGSIVSLDSSTRKGGRLAVSISGLSGYMNQSDLTAVDEGSEFIPHYTSDGKFLYHELSPYTSIKVAPHTSAMVIGKKYYSTDGEHFDGFTIKNPFLYKNLREPSNYSAAELDKLYSMMNLQDSPLAGKGATFKEAEERYGVNALYLMAHSALESAWGRSQIARDKNNFFGIAAYDTSPYLSAKSFDNVDKGILGAAKWIRENYIDYGRDHLGNKATGMNVRYASDPYWGEKIASIMMTINSKLGWKD
;
A
#
# COMPACT_ATOMS: atom_id res chain seq x y z
N MET A 1 2.55 -52.04 -18.41
CA MET A 1 1.94 -52.41 -19.71
C MET A 1 2.53 -51.54 -20.82
N LYS A 2 3.40 -52.09 -21.65
CA LYS A 2 3.72 -51.60 -23.01
C LYS A 2 4.40 -52.75 -23.76
N ARG A 3 3.71 -53.28 -24.77
CA ARG A 3 4.20 -54.28 -25.72
C ARG A 3 5.29 -53.67 -26.59
N TRP A 4 6.45 -54.28 -26.72
CA TRP A 4 7.33 -54.08 -27.88
C TRP A 4 7.91 -55.41 -28.39
N LYS A 5 7.84 -55.49 -29.72
CA LYS A 5 8.14 -56.55 -30.68
C LYS A 5 9.42 -57.35 -30.42
N VAL A 6 9.29 -58.65 -30.62
CA VAL A 6 10.37 -59.61 -30.84
C VAL A 6 11.08 -59.26 -32.16
N ALA A 7 12.37 -58.98 -32.09
CA ALA A 7 13.27 -59.06 -33.24
C ALA A 7 14.08 -60.35 -33.08
N LEU A 8 13.78 -61.35 -33.93
CA LEU A 8 14.74 -62.41 -34.23
C LEU A 8 15.93 -61.73 -34.92
N VAL A 9 17.09 -61.71 -34.27
CA VAL A 9 18.36 -61.44 -34.93
C VAL A 9 19.06 -62.78 -35.10
N SER A 10 19.08 -63.18 -36.36
CA SER A 10 19.92 -64.17 -37.01
C SER A 10 21.27 -64.40 -36.31
N ALA A 11 21.52 -65.66 -35.94
CA ALA A 11 22.86 -66.16 -35.70
C ALA A 11 23.67 -65.99 -37.00
N GLY A 12 24.65 -65.09 -36.97
CA GLY A 12 25.66 -64.97 -38.01
C GLY A 12 26.47 -66.26 -38.05
N LEU A 13 26.14 -67.13 -38.99
CA LEU A 13 27.09 -68.11 -39.52
C LEU A 13 28.29 -67.32 -40.05
N LEU A 14 29.39 -67.32 -39.30
CA LEU A 14 30.69 -67.06 -39.90
C LEU A 14 31.02 -68.29 -40.74
N GLY A 15 30.73 -68.18 -42.04
CA GLY A 15 31.18 -69.11 -43.05
C GLY A 15 32.70 -69.08 -43.11
N CYS A 16 33.34 -70.07 -42.50
CA CYS A 16 34.67 -70.49 -42.93
C CYS A 16 34.48 -71.49 -44.07
N PHE A 17 35.02 -71.11 -45.23
CA PHE A 17 35.15 -71.94 -46.42
C PHE A 17 35.66 -73.33 -46.05
N PHE A 18 34.79 -74.33 -46.12
CA PHE A 18 35.23 -75.67 -46.44
C PHE A 18 35.40 -75.72 -47.95
N THR A 19 36.63 -75.55 -48.42
CA THR A 19 37.05 -76.32 -49.58
C THR A 19 36.93 -77.78 -49.17
N VAL A 20 35.85 -78.42 -49.60
CA VAL A 20 35.76 -79.87 -49.66
C VAL A 20 36.95 -80.29 -50.51
N VAL A 21 38.03 -80.73 -49.86
CA VAL A 21 38.98 -81.61 -50.54
C VAL A 21 38.15 -82.82 -50.89
N GLU A 22 37.96 -83.05 -52.19
CA GLU A 22 37.39 -84.27 -52.74
C GLU A 22 38.09 -85.46 -52.09
N THR A 23 37.45 -86.05 -51.07
CA THR A 23 37.84 -87.37 -50.60
C THR A 23 37.29 -88.34 -51.62
N ALA A 24 38.18 -88.81 -52.49
CA ALA A 24 37.95 -89.98 -53.32
C ALA A 24 37.30 -91.07 -52.45
N LYS A 25 36.07 -91.47 -52.78
CA LYS A 25 35.50 -92.73 -52.34
C LYS A 25 36.32 -93.83 -53.04
N ALA A 26 37.36 -94.33 -52.39
CA ALA A 26 37.94 -95.63 -52.69
C ALA A 26 37.14 -96.66 -51.88
N GLU A 27 36.23 -97.39 -52.53
CA GLU A 27 36.47 -98.70 -53.15
C GLU A 27 36.69 -99.82 -52.12
N GLU A 28 35.87 -100.86 -52.24
CA GLU A 28 35.87 -102.07 -51.42
C GLU A 28 37.27 -102.69 -51.41
N GLY A 29 37.94 -102.59 -50.26
CA GLY A 29 39.25 -103.18 -50.00
C GLY A 29 39.19 -104.05 -48.74
N THR A 30 40.26 -104.80 -48.47
CA THR A 30 40.31 -105.69 -47.31
C THR A 30 41.55 -105.45 -46.48
N TRP A 31 41.39 -105.56 -45.16
CA TRP A 31 42.50 -105.50 -44.22
C TRP A 31 43.31 -106.80 -44.24
N GLN A 32 44.62 -106.69 -44.33
CA GLN A 32 45.56 -107.80 -44.13
C GLN A 32 46.54 -107.42 -43.00
N GLY A 33 46.21 -107.83 -41.78
CA GLY A 33 46.98 -107.42 -40.60
C GLY A 33 46.89 -105.90 -40.37
N LYS A 34 48.01 -105.19 -40.58
CA LYS A 34 48.10 -103.72 -40.44
C LYS A 34 47.99 -102.97 -41.76
N THR A 35 47.99 -103.66 -42.90
CA THR A 35 47.92 -103.07 -44.24
C THR A 35 46.50 -103.14 -44.80
N TYR A 36 46.16 -102.22 -45.71
CA TYR A 36 44.88 -102.20 -46.42
C TYR A 36 45.13 -102.39 -47.92
N LEU A 37 44.62 -103.47 -48.50
CA LEU A 37 44.70 -103.70 -49.94
C LEU A 37 43.46 -103.09 -50.61
N LYS A 38 43.68 -102.24 -51.61
CA LYS A 38 42.60 -101.67 -52.43
C LYS A 38 42.06 -102.73 -53.40
N ALA A 39 40.96 -102.41 -54.09
CA ALA A 39 40.34 -103.30 -55.10
C ALA A 39 41.31 -103.73 -56.23
N ASP A 40 42.35 -102.93 -56.52
CA ASP A 40 43.41 -103.23 -57.49
C ASP A 40 44.48 -104.20 -56.98
N GLY A 41 44.35 -104.71 -55.75
CA GLY A 41 45.30 -105.60 -55.09
C GLY A 41 46.58 -104.92 -54.57
N LYS A 42 46.72 -103.60 -54.72
CA LYS A 42 47.89 -102.85 -54.22
C LYS A 42 47.66 -102.30 -52.80
N PRO A 43 48.72 -102.22 -51.97
CA PRO A 43 48.61 -101.62 -50.65
C PRO A 43 48.35 -100.11 -50.73
N ALA A 44 47.45 -99.64 -49.89
CA ALA A 44 47.26 -98.23 -49.60
C ALA A 44 48.48 -97.67 -48.83
N THR A 45 49.05 -96.56 -49.29
CA THR A 45 50.20 -95.88 -48.67
C THR A 45 50.00 -94.36 -48.67
N ASN A 46 50.48 -93.67 -47.62
CA ASN A 46 50.35 -92.22 -47.42
C ASN A 46 48.94 -91.62 -47.60
N GLN A 47 47.90 -92.39 -47.27
CA GLN A 47 46.52 -91.99 -47.56
C GLN A 47 45.54 -92.33 -46.45
N TRP A 48 44.47 -91.54 -46.38
CA TRP A 48 43.34 -91.77 -45.49
C TRP A 48 42.40 -92.82 -46.08
N ILE A 49 41.95 -93.76 -45.24
CA ILE A 49 40.97 -94.78 -45.58
C ILE A 49 39.82 -94.71 -44.59
N TYR A 50 38.59 -94.60 -45.09
CA TYR A 50 37.39 -94.73 -44.28
C TYR A 50 36.85 -96.15 -44.41
N ASP A 51 36.90 -96.90 -43.32
CA ASP A 51 36.33 -98.25 -43.27
C ASP A 51 34.84 -98.15 -42.86
N GLN A 52 33.95 -98.53 -43.78
CA GLN A 52 32.51 -98.49 -43.55
C GLN A 52 32.05 -99.51 -42.50
N THR A 53 32.72 -100.66 -42.37
CA THR A 53 32.36 -101.72 -41.42
C THR A 53 32.73 -101.30 -39.99
N GLN A 54 33.85 -100.60 -39.83
CA GLN A 54 34.34 -100.14 -38.54
C GLN A 54 33.92 -98.72 -38.18
N GLN A 55 33.27 -98.02 -39.13
CA GLN A 55 32.82 -96.63 -39.06
C GLN A 55 33.90 -95.67 -38.55
N ALA A 56 35.13 -95.82 -39.07
CA ALA A 56 36.28 -95.06 -38.61
C ALA A 56 37.25 -94.75 -39.74
N TRP A 57 37.95 -93.63 -39.59
CA TRP A 57 39.07 -93.27 -40.43
C TRP A 57 40.36 -93.92 -39.93
N PHE A 58 41.20 -94.33 -40.87
CA PHE A 58 42.54 -94.86 -40.68
C PHE A 58 43.50 -94.09 -41.59
N TYR A 59 44.77 -94.02 -41.21
CA TYR A 59 45.81 -93.48 -42.10
C TYR A 59 46.89 -94.53 -42.34
N LEU A 60 47.15 -94.84 -43.60
CA LEU A 60 48.20 -95.77 -43.99
C LEU A 60 49.48 -94.96 -44.22
N THR A 61 50.53 -95.30 -43.49
CA THR A 61 51.85 -94.65 -43.57
C THR A 61 52.55 -94.96 -44.91
N ALA A 62 53.71 -94.36 -45.15
CA ALA A 62 54.51 -94.63 -46.34
C ALA A 62 54.87 -96.12 -46.49
N ASP A 63 55.01 -96.79 -45.35
CA ASP A 63 55.37 -98.20 -45.18
C ASP A 63 54.16 -99.13 -45.42
N GLY A 64 52.97 -98.56 -45.66
CA GLY A 64 51.72 -99.29 -45.93
C GLY A 64 50.99 -99.82 -44.70
N ASN A 65 51.54 -99.63 -43.50
CA ASN A 65 50.87 -99.97 -42.24
C ASN A 65 49.97 -98.83 -41.75
N ARG A 66 48.84 -99.17 -41.12
CA ARG A 66 48.01 -98.19 -40.43
C ARG A 66 48.75 -97.56 -39.25
N ALA A 67 48.58 -96.26 -39.07
CA ALA A 67 48.95 -95.56 -37.85
C ALA A 67 48.09 -96.08 -36.69
N GLU A 68 48.73 -96.41 -35.56
CA GLU A 68 48.04 -96.90 -34.36
C GLU A 68 48.81 -96.50 -33.09
N ASN A 69 48.10 -96.42 -31.99
CA ASN A 69 48.61 -96.16 -30.64
C ASN A 69 49.49 -94.89 -30.50
N GLY A 70 49.06 -93.77 -31.09
CA GLY A 70 49.82 -92.52 -30.95
C GLY A 70 49.40 -91.38 -31.85
N TRP A 71 50.15 -90.29 -31.73
CA TRP A 71 50.03 -89.11 -32.58
C TRP A 71 50.81 -89.27 -33.89
N LEU A 72 50.23 -88.83 -34.99
CA LEU A 72 50.87 -88.73 -36.29
C LEU A 72 50.56 -87.37 -36.93
N THR A 73 51.59 -86.71 -37.45
CA THR A 73 51.43 -85.46 -38.20
C THR A 73 51.22 -85.76 -39.69
N VAL A 74 50.09 -85.34 -40.24
CA VAL A 74 49.74 -85.50 -41.66
C VAL A 74 49.38 -84.12 -42.21
N GLY A 75 50.08 -83.66 -43.25
CA GLY A 75 49.81 -82.36 -43.87
C GLY A 75 49.89 -81.17 -42.90
N GLY A 76 50.80 -81.22 -41.92
CA GLY A 76 51.00 -80.17 -40.91
C GLY A 76 49.99 -80.14 -39.76
N LYS A 77 49.07 -81.12 -39.70
CA LYS A 77 48.10 -81.28 -38.60
C LYS A 77 48.39 -82.57 -37.84
N ASP A 78 48.21 -82.54 -36.52
CA ASP A 78 48.43 -83.70 -35.65
C ASP A 78 47.12 -84.47 -35.46
N TYR A 79 47.16 -85.79 -35.64
CA TYR A 79 46.02 -86.71 -35.52
C TYR A 79 46.37 -87.83 -34.54
N TYR A 80 45.41 -88.31 -33.76
CA TYR A 80 45.64 -89.41 -32.80
C TYR A 80 44.90 -90.68 -33.23
N PHE A 81 45.61 -91.81 -33.23
CA PHE A 81 45.06 -93.12 -33.54
C PHE A 81 45.09 -94.02 -32.30
N ASN A 82 43.98 -94.70 -32.01
CA ASN A 82 43.89 -95.62 -30.89
C ASN A 82 44.66 -96.94 -31.16
N GLU A 83 44.63 -97.88 -30.21
CA GLU A 83 45.31 -99.17 -30.32
C GLU A 83 44.89 -100.00 -31.55
N ALA A 84 43.63 -99.88 -31.99
CA ALA A 84 43.11 -100.52 -33.19
C ALA A 84 43.44 -99.76 -34.48
N GLY A 85 44.10 -98.60 -34.39
CA GLY A 85 44.43 -97.71 -35.51
C GLY A 85 43.29 -96.80 -35.98
N LYS A 86 42.18 -96.72 -35.23
CA LYS A 86 41.06 -95.82 -35.54
C LYS A 86 41.41 -94.39 -35.14
N LEU A 87 41.12 -93.44 -36.02
CA LEU A 87 41.24 -92.01 -35.77
C LEU A 87 40.30 -91.58 -34.65
N ALA A 88 40.84 -90.95 -33.61
CA ALA A 88 40.05 -90.29 -32.58
C ALA A 88 39.46 -88.98 -33.13
N THR A 89 38.16 -88.75 -32.90
CA THR A 89 37.47 -87.51 -33.27
C THR A 89 36.57 -87.04 -32.14
N LYS A 90 36.36 -85.72 -32.02
CA LYS A 90 35.50 -85.07 -31.01
C LYS A 90 35.75 -85.53 -29.57
N THR A 91 37.01 -85.84 -29.22
CA THR A 91 37.34 -86.43 -27.92
C THR A 91 38.65 -85.91 -27.35
N TRP A 92 38.87 -86.15 -26.07
CA TRP A 92 40.07 -85.76 -25.33
C TRP A 92 41.15 -86.82 -25.44
N ILE A 93 42.37 -86.39 -25.72
CA ILE A 93 43.59 -87.18 -25.66
C ILE A 93 44.54 -86.50 -24.66
N GLY A 94 44.48 -86.91 -23.40
CA GLY A 94 45.17 -86.24 -22.31
C GLY A 94 44.73 -84.77 -22.17
N GLN A 95 45.64 -83.82 -22.36
CA GLN A 95 45.38 -82.38 -22.30
C GLN A 95 44.93 -81.77 -23.64
N TYR A 96 44.87 -82.58 -24.71
CA TYR A 96 44.59 -82.13 -26.07
C TYR A 96 43.20 -82.58 -26.50
N TYR A 97 42.55 -81.80 -27.37
CA TYR A 97 41.28 -82.18 -27.97
C TYR A 97 41.45 -82.38 -29.48
N VAL A 98 40.89 -83.47 -30.01
CA VAL A 98 40.81 -83.70 -31.46
C VAL A 98 39.42 -83.30 -31.96
N THR A 99 39.37 -82.48 -33.01
CA THR A 99 38.14 -81.92 -33.57
C THR A 99 37.31 -82.98 -34.31
N GLU A 100 36.20 -82.57 -34.93
CA GLU A 100 35.43 -83.44 -35.84
C GLU A 100 36.26 -84.00 -36.99
N SER A 101 37.26 -83.23 -37.47
CA SER A 101 38.20 -83.69 -38.49
C SER A 101 39.25 -84.67 -37.96
N GLY A 102 39.31 -84.90 -36.65
CA GLY A 102 40.37 -85.64 -35.96
C GLY A 102 41.66 -84.85 -35.75
N ALA A 103 41.78 -83.65 -36.33
CA ALA A 103 42.94 -82.79 -36.12
C ALA A 103 42.96 -82.23 -34.69
N LYS A 104 44.15 -82.17 -34.08
CA LYS A 104 44.41 -81.54 -32.78
C LYS A 104 44.05 -80.05 -32.82
N ALA A 105 43.15 -79.64 -31.95
CA ALA A 105 42.74 -78.25 -31.81
C ALA A 105 43.88 -77.40 -31.21
N LYS A 106 44.11 -76.23 -31.78
CA LYS A 106 45.05 -75.20 -31.32
C LYS A 106 44.43 -73.81 -31.50
N GLU A 107 44.68 -72.92 -30.56
CA GLU A 107 44.24 -71.51 -30.52
C GLU A 107 42.74 -71.30 -30.77
N GLN A 108 41.91 -72.24 -30.35
CA GLN A 108 40.48 -72.25 -30.70
C GLN A 108 39.61 -72.76 -29.56
N TRP A 109 38.34 -72.35 -29.59
CA TRP A 109 37.30 -72.90 -28.74
C TRP A 109 36.80 -74.24 -29.30
N VAL A 110 36.59 -75.20 -28.42
CA VAL A 110 35.92 -76.46 -28.73
C VAL A 110 34.78 -76.70 -27.76
N PHE A 111 33.66 -77.20 -28.27
CA PHE A 111 32.55 -77.64 -27.46
C PHE A 111 32.62 -79.15 -27.31
N ASN A 112 32.71 -79.63 -26.06
CA ASN A 112 32.61 -81.05 -25.76
C ASN A 112 31.14 -81.37 -25.43
N GLN A 113 30.51 -82.21 -26.24
CA GLN A 113 29.10 -82.57 -26.09
C GLN A 113 28.83 -83.42 -24.85
N GLU A 114 29.73 -84.34 -24.49
CA GLU A 114 29.55 -85.23 -23.33
C GLU A 114 29.58 -84.46 -22.00
N GLN A 115 30.38 -83.39 -21.95
CA GLN A 115 30.57 -82.56 -20.76
C GLN A 115 29.77 -81.25 -20.82
N GLU A 116 29.02 -81.05 -21.91
CA GLU A 116 28.19 -79.87 -22.20
C GLU A 116 28.90 -78.54 -21.92
N SER A 117 30.19 -78.45 -22.26
CA SER A 117 31.03 -77.32 -21.87
C SER A 117 31.99 -76.90 -22.99
N TRP A 118 32.27 -75.60 -23.01
CA TRP A 118 33.30 -75.01 -23.86
C TRP A 118 34.67 -75.12 -23.20
N TYR A 119 35.70 -75.36 -24.02
CA TYR A 119 37.10 -75.39 -23.65
C TYR A 119 37.89 -74.55 -24.64
N TYR A 120 38.99 -73.94 -24.20
CA TYR A 120 39.92 -73.24 -25.08
C TYR A 120 41.24 -74.00 -25.16
N LEU A 121 41.71 -74.30 -26.37
CA LEU A 121 43.02 -74.89 -26.59
C LEU A 121 44.01 -73.79 -26.94
N LYS A 122 45.14 -73.78 -26.26
CA LYS A 122 46.20 -72.77 -26.42
C LYS A 122 47.03 -73.02 -27.69
N SER A 123 48.06 -72.22 -27.89
CA SER A 123 48.97 -72.31 -29.04
C SER A 123 49.74 -73.63 -29.10
N ASP A 124 50.07 -74.22 -27.95
CA ASP A 124 50.66 -75.55 -27.83
C ASP A 124 49.63 -76.70 -28.02
N GLY A 125 48.35 -76.37 -28.05
CA GLY A 125 47.22 -77.29 -28.16
C GLY A 125 46.71 -77.86 -26.85
N GLN A 126 47.32 -77.51 -25.71
CA GLN A 126 46.82 -77.93 -24.40
C GLN A 126 45.60 -77.10 -24.02
N LYS A 127 44.67 -77.70 -23.28
CA LYS A 127 43.54 -76.95 -22.72
C LYS A 127 44.01 -75.90 -21.71
N ALA A 128 43.42 -74.72 -21.78
CA ALA A 128 43.60 -73.67 -20.80
C ALA A 128 42.94 -74.06 -19.46
N GLN A 129 43.61 -73.77 -18.34
CA GLN A 129 43.13 -74.12 -17.00
C GLN A 129 43.55 -73.04 -15.99
N LYS A 130 42.62 -72.63 -15.11
CA LYS A 130 42.80 -71.55 -14.11
C LYS A 130 43.32 -70.23 -14.70
N GLU A 131 42.92 -69.90 -15.93
CA GLU A 131 43.46 -68.76 -16.66
C GLU A 131 42.37 -67.99 -17.42
N TRP A 132 42.66 -66.72 -17.68
CA TRP A 132 41.81 -65.83 -18.47
C TRP A 132 42.19 -65.91 -19.95
N ILE A 133 41.20 -66.03 -20.81
CA ILE A 133 41.35 -65.96 -22.26
C ILE A 133 40.71 -64.67 -22.75
N GLN A 134 41.51 -63.83 -23.39
CA GLN A 134 41.08 -62.59 -24.02
C GLN A 134 40.76 -62.85 -25.49
N GLN A 135 39.57 -62.47 -25.94
CA GLN A 135 39.22 -62.44 -27.36
C GLN A 135 38.54 -61.13 -27.72
N GLY A 136 39.24 -60.29 -28.50
CA GLY A 136 38.79 -58.94 -28.78
C GLY A 136 38.67 -58.13 -27.48
N GLN A 137 37.46 -57.63 -27.18
CA GLN A 137 37.15 -56.83 -25.98
C GLN A 137 36.62 -57.67 -24.79
N GLU A 138 36.46 -58.98 -25.00
CA GLU A 138 35.81 -59.90 -24.08
C GLU A 138 36.84 -60.78 -23.36
N LYS A 139 36.56 -61.10 -22.09
CA LYS A 139 37.35 -62.03 -21.27
C LYS A 139 36.50 -63.22 -20.87
N TYR A 140 37.11 -64.40 -20.94
CA TYR A 140 36.53 -65.68 -20.54
C TYR A 140 37.45 -66.32 -19.52
N TYR A 141 36.91 -67.09 -18.57
CA TYR A 141 37.71 -67.79 -17.58
C TYR A 141 37.57 -69.30 -17.74
N LEU A 142 38.71 -70.01 -17.74
CA LEU A 142 38.75 -71.46 -17.83
C LEU A 142 39.09 -71.99 -16.45
N LYS A 143 38.21 -72.84 -15.91
CA LYS A 143 38.30 -73.38 -14.55
C LYS A 143 39.42 -74.42 -14.43
N GLU A 144 39.58 -74.97 -13.23
CA GLU A 144 40.61 -75.98 -12.95
C GLU A 144 40.47 -77.24 -13.82
N ASP A 145 39.25 -77.67 -14.12
CA ASP A 145 38.98 -78.80 -15.02
C ASP A 145 39.13 -78.43 -16.51
N GLY A 146 39.31 -77.15 -16.81
CA GLY A 146 39.40 -76.56 -18.15
C GLY A 146 38.06 -76.10 -18.72
N LYS A 147 36.93 -76.31 -18.01
CA LYS A 147 35.62 -75.84 -18.49
C LYS A 147 35.56 -74.32 -18.44
N MET A 148 34.95 -73.72 -19.46
CA MET A 148 34.59 -72.31 -19.44
C MET A 148 33.62 -72.04 -18.30
N ALA A 149 33.93 -71.06 -17.46
CA ALA A 149 33.02 -70.55 -16.46
C ALA A 149 31.78 -69.94 -17.11
N LYS A 150 30.62 -70.12 -16.48
CA LYS A 150 29.34 -69.58 -16.97
C LYS A 150 28.35 -69.42 -15.83
N ASP A 151 27.68 -68.27 -15.78
CA ASP A 151 26.70 -67.91 -14.75
C ASP A 151 27.23 -68.08 -13.31
N GLU A 152 28.50 -67.72 -13.11
CA GLU A 152 29.20 -67.96 -11.85
C GLU A 152 30.19 -66.84 -11.50
N TRP A 153 30.49 -66.74 -10.20
CA TRP A 153 31.53 -65.85 -9.68
C TRP A 153 32.88 -66.55 -9.65
N ILE A 154 33.91 -65.87 -10.14
CA ILE A 154 35.30 -66.29 -10.06
C ILE A 154 36.02 -65.35 -9.09
N THR A 155 36.68 -65.92 -8.10
CA THR A 155 37.49 -65.15 -7.13
C THR A 155 38.97 -65.35 -7.45
N GLN A 156 39.70 -64.25 -7.61
CA GLN A 156 41.16 -64.26 -7.78
C GLN A 156 41.78 -63.19 -6.89
N GLY A 157 42.54 -63.63 -5.88
CA GLY A 157 43.00 -62.74 -4.82
C GLY A 157 41.80 -62.09 -4.09
N GLU A 158 41.83 -60.77 -3.95
CA GLU A 158 40.74 -59.99 -3.33
C GLU A 158 39.60 -59.65 -4.30
N ASN A 159 39.80 -59.86 -5.60
CA ASN A 159 38.85 -59.47 -6.64
C ASN A 159 37.86 -60.60 -6.95
N GLN A 160 36.61 -60.21 -7.19
CA GLN A 160 35.54 -61.11 -7.63
C GLN A 160 35.03 -60.65 -8.98
N TYR A 161 34.93 -61.58 -9.92
CA TYR A 161 34.51 -61.37 -11.31
C TYR A 161 33.27 -62.22 -11.59
N TYR A 162 32.30 -61.70 -12.32
CA TYR A 162 31.14 -62.49 -12.72
C TYR A 162 31.20 -62.84 -14.21
N ILE A 163 31.00 -64.11 -14.51
CA ILE A 163 30.93 -64.62 -15.87
C ILE A 163 29.46 -64.87 -16.22
N ASN A 164 28.98 -64.23 -17.28
CA ASN A 164 27.58 -64.32 -17.69
C ASN A 164 27.24 -65.64 -18.41
N SER A 165 25.99 -65.77 -18.84
CA SER A 165 25.46 -66.97 -19.50
C SER A 165 26.09 -67.30 -20.85
N GLN A 166 26.85 -66.36 -21.43
CA GLN A 166 27.61 -66.53 -22.66
C GLN A 166 29.09 -66.83 -22.40
N GLY A 167 29.51 -66.94 -21.14
CA GLY A 167 30.92 -67.13 -20.76
C GLY A 167 31.74 -65.84 -20.69
N LYS A 168 31.12 -64.68 -20.93
CA LYS A 168 31.81 -63.39 -20.94
C LYS A 168 31.84 -62.77 -19.55
N MET A 169 32.98 -62.19 -19.18
CA MET A 169 33.13 -61.39 -17.97
C MET A 169 32.28 -60.12 -18.06
N LEU A 170 31.42 -59.87 -17.06
CA LEU A 170 30.69 -58.61 -16.95
C LEU A 170 31.65 -57.46 -16.61
N LYS A 171 31.34 -56.27 -17.12
CA LYS A 171 32.02 -55.00 -16.80
C LYS A 171 31.04 -53.83 -16.97
N ASN A 172 31.23 -52.76 -16.19
CA ASN A 172 30.36 -51.57 -16.17
C ASN A 172 28.87 -51.91 -16.08
N ALA A 173 28.50 -52.84 -15.21
CA ALA A 173 27.15 -53.40 -15.19
C ALA A 173 26.67 -53.74 -13.78
N TRP A 174 25.36 -53.62 -13.57
CA TRP A 174 24.67 -54.09 -12.38
C TRP A 174 24.37 -55.59 -12.49
N LEU A 175 24.64 -56.33 -11.41
CA LEU A 175 24.26 -57.72 -11.23
C LEU A 175 23.51 -57.87 -9.90
N GLY A 176 22.18 -57.87 -10.00
CA GLY A 176 21.32 -57.76 -8.82
C GLY A 176 21.61 -56.47 -8.07
N LYS A 177 22.05 -56.58 -6.80
CA LYS A 177 22.43 -55.43 -5.97
C LYS A 177 23.91 -55.03 -6.08
N ASN A 178 24.71 -55.76 -6.84
CA ASN A 178 26.15 -55.55 -6.93
C ASN A 178 26.49 -54.77 -8.19
N TYR A 179 27.55 -53.97 -8.14
CA TYR A 179 28.10 -53.30 -9.32
C TYR A 179 29.44 -53.91 -9.72
N ILE A 180 29.59 -54.14 -11.03
CA ILE A 180 30.83 -54.63 -11.63
C ILE A 180 31.52 -53.46 -12.34
N SER A 181 32.73 -53.13 -11.90
CA SER A 181 33.55 -52.04 -12.44
C SER A 181 33.97 -52.27 -13.90
N GLU A 182 34.59 -51.26 -14.49
CA GLU A 182 35.19 -51.33 -15.84
C GLU A 182 36.20 -52.47 -15.99
N ASN A 183 36.98 -52.73 -14.93
CA ASN A 183 37.96 -53.81 -14.90
C ASN A 183 37.33 -55.19 -14.63
N GLY A 184 36.02 -55.27 -14.46
CA GLY A 184 35.29 -56.51 -14.19
C GLY A 184 35.21 -56.90 -12.71
N HIS A 185 35.72 -56.05 -11.81
CA HIS A 185 35.78 -56.36 -10.38
C HIS A 185 34.47 -55.95 -9.71
N LYS A 186 33.97 -56.78 -8.79
CA LYS A 186 32.90 -56.44 -7.85
C LYS A 186 33.34 -55.24 -7.00
N VAL A 187 32.57 -54.15 -7.07
CA VAL A 187 32.83 -52.93 -6.29
C VAL A 187 32.32 -53.08 -4.86
N LYS A 188 33.12 -52.59 -3.90
CA LYS A 188 32.81 -52.57 -2.45
C LYS A 188 33.25 -51.22 -1.87
N GLN A 189 32.52 -50.73 -0.87
CA GLN A 189 32.80 -49.48 -0.13
C GLN A 189 33.12 -48.27 -1.02
N ALA A 190 32.30 -48.07 -2.06
CA ALA A 190 32.56 -47.01 -3.04
C ALA A 190 31.26 -46.41 -3.57
N TRP A 191 31.36 -45.13 -3.94
CA TRP A 191 30.31 -44.40 -4.64
C TRP A 191 30.36 -44.69 -6.13
N ILE A 192 29.19 -44.99 -6.71
CA ILE A 192 29.01 -45.20 -8.15
C ILE A 192 27.93 -44.25 -8.63
N TYR A 193 28.27 -43.42 -9.61
CA TYR A 193 27.30 -42.64 -10.36
C TYR A 193 26.92 -43.41 -11.61
N ASP A 194 25.62 -43.61 -11.83
CA ASP A 194 25.12 -44.27 -13.03
C ASP A 194 24.27 -43.29 -13.83
N ASP A 195 24.75 -42.95 -15.03
CA ASP A 195 24.09 -42.02 -15.94
C ASP A 195 22.68 -42.48 -16.33
N ASN A 196 22.44 -43.79 -16.46
CA ASN A 196 21.14 -44.33 -16.84
C ASN A 196 20.08 -44.06 -15.78
N TYR A 197 20.49 -44.02 -14.51
CA TYR A 197 19.63 -43.73 -13.36
C TYR A 197 19.73 -42.28 -12.90
N SER A 198 20.71 -41.52 -13.41
CA SER A 198 21.02 -40.15 -13.01
C SER A 198 21.10 -40.00 -11.49
N SER A 199 21.76 -40.96 -10.83
CA SER A 199 21.80 -41.06 -9.38
C SER A 199 23.10 -41.69 -8.90
N TRP A 200 23.47 -41.33 -7.66
CA TRP A 200 24.54 -41.96 -6.93
C TRP A 200 24.02 -43.17 -6.14
N PHE A 201 24.83 -44.22 -6.12
CA PHE A 201 24.66 -45.43 -5.32
C PHE A 201 25.91 -45.62 -4.48
N TYR A 202 25.78 -46.23 -3.30
CA TYR A 202 26.93 -46.58 -2.47
C TYR A 202 26.96 -48.09 -2.25
N LEU A 203 28.04 -48.73 -2.70
CA LEU A 203 28.26 -50.16 -2.49
C LEU A 203 28.84 -50.36 -1.09
N GLN A 204 28.19 -51.19 -0.29
CA GLN A 204 28.59 -51.49 1.08
C GLN A 204 29.77 -52.48 1.12
N GLN A 205 30.18 -52.88 2.32
CA GLN A 205 31.31 -53.81 2.52
C GLN A 205 31.05 -55.20 1.89
N ASP A 206 29.81 -55.66 1.87
CA ASP A 206 29.41 -56.91 1.20
C ASP A 206 29.32 -56.78 -0.33
N GLY A 207 29.42 -55.55 -0.86
CA GLY A 207 29.33 -55.20 -2.27
C GLY A 207 27.91 -55.05 -2.80
N THR A 208 26.89 -55.00 -1.93
CA THR A 208 25.52 -54.62 -2.32
C THR A 208 25.31 -53.11 -2.14
N TYR A 209 24.46 -52.49 -2.95
CA TYR A 209 24.12 -51.09 -2.74
C TYR A 209 23.32 -50.88 -1.45
N ALA A 210 23.54 -49.75 -0.77
CA ALA A 210 22.72 -49.30 0.35
C ALA A 210 21.33 -48.86 -0.14
N GLU A 211 20.26 -49.24 0.56
CA GLU A 211 18.89 -48.84 0.23
C GLU A 211 18.00 -48.78 1.48
N ASN A 212 16.84 -48.11 1.35
CA ASN A 212 15.77 -48.06 2.35
C ASN A 212 16.21 -47.53 3.73
N GLY A 213 17.03 -46.49 3.78
CA GLY A 213 17.38 -45.88 5.06
C GLY A 213 18.63 -45.02 5.04
N TRP A 214 19.08 -44.70 6.25
CA TRP A 214 20.27 -43.89 6.49
C TRP A 214 21.52 -44.75 6.61
N LEU A 215 22.62 -44.27 6.04
CA LEU A 215 23.95 -44.85 6.20
C LEU A 215 24.98 -43.73 6.41
N THR A 216 25.89 -43.93 7.37
CA THR A 216 27.00 -43.00 7.61
C THR A 216 28.22 -43.42 6.80
N ILE A 217 28.73 -42.51 5.98
CA ILE A 217 29.89 -42.72 5.09
C ILE A 217 30.83 -41.55 5.33
N ASP A 218 32.08 -41.83 5.71
CA ASP A 218 33.11 -40.83 6.02
C ASP A 218 32.62 -39.74 6.99
N GLY A 219 31.88 -40.14 8.03
CA GLY A 219 31.35 -39.25 9.07
C GLY A 219 30.14 -38.41 8.66
N LYS A 220 29.60 -38.59 7.44
CA LYS A 220 28.40 -37.92 6.94
C LYS A 220 27.25 -38.90 6.77
N ASP A 221 26.04 -38.46 7.07
CA ASP A 221 24.85 -39.30 6.97
C ASP A 221 24.16 -39.09 5.62
N TYR A 222 23.85 -40.18 4.92
CA TYR A 222 23.20 -40.19 3.62
C TYR A 222 21.94 -41.06 3.67
N HIS A 223 20.88 -40.65 2.98
CA HIS A 223 19.63 -41.42 2.91
C HIS A 223 19.44 -42.04 1.52
N PHE A 224 19.18 -43.34 1.47
CA PHE A 224 18.96 -44.09 0.25
C PHE A 224 17.51 -44.56 0.15
N LYS A 225 16.91 -44.36 -1.03
CA LYS A 225 15.54 -44.81 -1.33
C LYS A 225 15.55 -46.30 -1.71
N SER A 226 14.37 -46.87 -1.89
CA SER A 226 14.22 -48.20 -2.48
C SER A 226 14.93 -48.30 -3.83
N GLY A 227 15.67 -49.40 -4.04
CA GLY A 227 16.47 -49.61 -5.24
C GLY A 227 17.83 -48.89 -5.23
N GLY A 228 18.21 -48.25 -4.12
CA GLY A 228 19.57 -47.76 -3.88
C GLY A 228 19.86 -46.32 -4.29
N TYR A 229 18.87 -45.60 -4.79
CA TYR A 229 19.02 -44.22 -5.23
C TYR A 229 19.29 -43.28 -4.06
N LEU A 230 20.38 -42.53 -4.11
CA LEU A 230 20.68 -41.47 -3.15
C LEU A 230 19.58 -40.40 -3.15
N SER A 231 19.17 -39.97 -1.95
CA SER A 231 18.28 -38.83 -1.76
C SER A 231 19.09 -37.54 -1.78
N THR A 232 18.67 -36.58 -2.60
CA THR A 232 19.28 -35.24 -2.71
C THR A 232 18.20 -34.17 -2.65
N GLU A 233 18.58 -32.99 -2.13
CA GLU A 233 17.81 -31.73 -2.07
C GLU A 233 16.36 -31.91 -1.60
N ARG A 234 16.17 -32.61 -0.48
CA ARG A 234 14.83 -32.92 0.02
C ARG A 234 14.78 -33.12 1.53
N TRP A 235 13.57 -32.95 2.07
CA TRP A 235 13.23 -33.38 3.41
C TRP A 235 13.04 -34.89 3.48
N ILE A 236 13.59 -35.50 4.53
CA ILE A 236 13.37 -36.88 4.95
C ILE A 236 12.93 -36.79 6.41
N ASP A 237 11.62 -36.87 6.64
CA ASP A 237 11.01 -36.59 7.94
C ASP A 237 11.47 -35.21 8.49
N ARG A 238 12.18 -35.15 9.61
CA ARG A 238 12.67 -33.90 10.23
C ARG A 238 14.07 -33.47 9.77
N PHE A 239 14.66 -34.17 8.82
CA PHE A 239 16.02 -33.94 8.34
C PHE A 239 16.01 -33.42 6.91
N TYR A 240 17.03 -32.67 6.51
CA TYR A 240 17.23 -32.26 5.12
C TYR A 240 18.54 -32.81 4.57
N VAL A 241 18.51 -33.34 3.35
CA VAL A 241 19.71 -33.77 2.61
C VAL A 241 20.06 -32.77 1.51
N ALA A 242 21.32 -32.36 1.47
CA ALA A 242 21.85 -31.39 0.52
C ALA A 242 21.85 -31.90 -0.93
N LYS A 243 22.36 -31.07 -1.85
CA LYS A 243 22.66 -31.49 -3.22
C LYS A 243 23.68 -32.62 -3.31
N SER A 244 24.64 -32.64 -2.39
CA SER A 244 25.59 -33.74 -2.23
C SER A 244 24.96 -35.01 -1.64
N GLY A 245 23.70 -34.96 -1.20
CA GLY A 245 22.99 -36.02 -0.48
C GLY A 245 23.35 -36.15 1.00
N ALA A 246 24.34 -35.39 1.49
CA ALA A 246 24.69 -35.38 2.90
C ALA A 246 23.61 -34.67 3.73
N LYS A 247 23.29 -35.22 4.90
CA LYS A 247 22.40 -34.59 5.89
C LYS A 247 22.99 -33.28 6.40
N LEU A 248 22.23 -32.20 6.33
CA LEU A 248 22.61 -30.89 6.86
C LEU A 248 22.58 -30.89 8.39
N LYS A 249 23.53 -30.19 9.02
CA LYS A 249 23.66 -30.09 10.49
C LYS A 249 24.21 -28.72 10.89
N SER A 250 23.66 -28.13 11.95
CA SER A 250 24.10 -26.85 12.53
C SER A 250 24.13 -25.67 11.55
N GLU A 251 23.20 -25.63 10.58
CA GLU A 251 23.23 -24.66 9.49
C GLU A 251 21.84 -24.17 9.09
N TRP A 252 21.81 -23.01 8.41
CA TRP A 252 20.59 -22.42 7.88
C TRP A 252 20.30 -22.97 6.48
N LEU A 253 19.03 -23.30 6.23
CA LEU A 253 18.53 -23.74 4.95
C LEU A 253 17.39 -22.83 4.50
N PHE A 254 17.49 -22.29 3.29
CA PHE A 254 16.35 -21.71 2.61
C PHE A 254 15.76 -22.74 1.65
N ASP A 255 14.53 -23.16 1.89
CA ASP A 255 13.82 -24.08 1.00
C ASP A 255 12.85 -23.30 0.12
N LYS A 256 13.15 -23.24 -1.17
CA LYS A 256 12.35 -22.53 -2.17
C LYS A 256 10.93 -23.09 -2.32
N ASN A 257 10.71 -24.37 -2.02
CA ASN A 257 9.36 -24.96 -2.10
C ASN A 257 8.42 -24.40 -1.03
N TYR A 258 8.99 -23.99 0.11
CA TYR A 258 8.26 -23.43 1.25
C TYR A 258 8.41 -21.91 1.35
N ASP A 259 9.26 -21.30 0.53
CA ASP A 259 9.65 -19.89 0.57
C ASP A 259 10.02 -19.43 1.99
N ALA A 260 10.79 -20.26 2.69
CA ALA A 260 11.07 -20.07 4.11
C ALA A 260 12.46 -20.55 4.51
N TRP A 261 12.96 -19.92 5.58
CA TRP A 261 14.18 -20.34 6.27
C TRP A 261 13.87 -21.35 7.36
N PHE A 262 14.74 -22.35 7.47
CA PHE A 262 14.79 -23.37 8.50
C PHE A 262 16.20 -23.40 9.08
N TYR A 263 16.34 -23.86 10.32
CA TYR A 263 17.64 -24.11 10.93
C TYR A 263 17.75 -25.58 11.28
N LEU A 264 18.78 -26.27 10.79
CA LEU A 264 19.08 -27.65 11.13
C LEU A 264 20.00 -27.64 12.35
N LYS A 265 19.58 -28.30 13.44
CA LYS A 265 20.32 -28.39 14.70
C LYS A 265 21.52 -29.33 14.56
N ALA A 266 22.29 -29.48 15.64
CA ALA A 266 23.47 -30.35 15.67
C ALA A 266 23.16 -31.83 15.39
N ASP A 267 21.98 -32.31 15.78
CA ASP A 267 21.48 -33.66 15.47
C ASP A 267 20.95 -33.80 14.02
N GLY A 268 20.84 -32.69 13.30
CA GLY A 268 20.32 -32.59 11.93
C GLY A 268 18.81 -32.40 11.83
N THR A 269 18.06 -32.46 12.94
CA THR A 269 16.63 -32.14 12.93
C THR A 269 16.43 -30.64 12.77
N TYR A 270 15.38 -30.21 12.09
CA TYR A 270 15.06 -28.79 12.06
C TYR A 270 14.61 -28.26 13.44
N ALA A 271 14.87 -26.98 13.70
CA ALA A 271 14.34 -26.26 14.85
C ALA A 271 12.80 -26.18 14.78
N GLU A 272 12.11 -26.84 15.71
CA GLU A 272 10.65 -26.89 15.75
C GLU A 272 10.03 -25.60 16.30
N LYS A 273 8.73 -25.60 16.62
CA LYS A 273 8.02 -24.41 17.11
C LYS A 273 8.60 -23.93 18.44
N GLY A 274 9.07 -22.68 18.49
CA GLY A 274 9.56 -22.05 19.72
C GLY A 274 10.74 -21.12 19.49
N TRP A 275 11.36 -20.68 20.58
CA TRP A 275 12.57 -19.88 20.57
C TRP A 275 13.82 -20.76 20.59
N GLU A 276 14.80 -20.43 19.77
CA GLU A 276 16.10 -21.10 19.69
C GLU A 276 17.23 -20.08 19.62
N THR A 277 18.31 -20.33 20.34
CA THR A 277 19.51 -19.48 20.32
C THR A 277 20.55 -20.06 19.38
N ILE A 278 20.89 -19.32 18.33
CA ILE A 278 21.80 -19.72 17.27
C ILE A 278 22.88 -18.65 17.13
N LYS A 279 24.13 -19.01 17.43
CA LYS A 279 25.28 -18.08 17.41
C LYS A 279 24.97 -16.78 18.19
N GLU A 280 24.55 -16.93 19.45
CA GLU A 280 24.23 -15.84 20.40
C GLU A 280 23.00 -14.98 20.06
N LYS A 281 22.29 -15.28 18.97
CA LYS A 281 21.07 -14.59 18.58
C LYS A 281 19.87 -15.50 18.78
N ASP A 282 18.76 -14.93 19.25
CA ASP A 282 17.53 -15.67 19.48
C ASP A 282 16.63 -15.57 18.23
N TYR A 283 16.09 -16.69 17.80
CA TYR A 283 15.20 -16.82 16.65
C TYR A 283 13.93 -17.54 17.09
N HIS A 284 12.79 -17.18 16.49
CA HIS A 284 11.54 -17.85 16.77
C HIS A 284 11.06 -18.62 15.54
N PHE A 285 10.67 -19.87 15.72
CA PHE A 285 10.17 -20.76 14.68
C PHE A 285 8.69 -21.07 14.89
N LYS A 286 7.93 -21.12 13.80
CA LYS A 286 6.52 -21.53 13.77
C LYS A 286 6.40 -23.05 13.73
N SER A 287 5.18 -23.56 13.87
CA SER A 287 4.86 -24.97 13.62
C SER A 287 5.39 -25.43 12.27
N GLY A 288 6.07 -26.57 12.23
CA GLY A 288 6.74 -27.10 11.04
C GLY A 288 8.13 -26.50 10.76
N GLY A 289 8.67 -25.68 11.66
CA GLY A 289 10.07 -25.22 11.61
C GLY A 289 10.35 -23.97 10.78
N TYR A 290 9.30 -23.26 10.36
CA TYR A 290 9.41 -22.04 9.57
C TYR A 290 9.91 -20.88 10.43
N LEU A 291 11.01 -20.24 10.05
CA LEU A 291 11.51 -19.04 10.72
C LEU A 291 10.45 -17.92 10.73
N SER A 292 10.32 -17.26 11.87
CA SER A 292 9.52 -16.04 12.00
C SER A 292 10.34 -14.82 11.61
N THR A 293 9.79 -13.98 10.75
CA THR A 293 10.42 -12.75 10.25
C THR A 293 9.42 -11.58 10.30
N GLU A 294 9.95 -10.39 10.59
CA GLU A 294 9.25 -9.09 10.59
C GLU A 294 7.91 -9.09 11.33
N ARG A 295 7.90 -9.62 12.57
CA ARG A 295 6.67 -9.73 13.35
C ARG A 295 6.89 -9.71 14.86
N TRP A 296 5.81 -9.38 15.56
CA TRP A 296 5.71 -9.57 17.00
C TRP A 296 5.49 -11.04 17.35
N ILE A 297 6.19 -11.50 18.38
CA ILE A 297 6.01 -12.77 19.08
C ILE A 297 5.85 -12.41 20.56
N ASP A 298 4.60 -12.38 21.03
CA ASP A 298 4.22 -11.79 22.32
C ASP A 298 4.78 -10.38 22.50
N ARG A 299 5.76 -10.20 23.41
CA ARG A 299 6.39 -8.92 23.74
C ARG A 299 7.71 -8.67 23.01
N PHE A 300 8.10 -9.55 22.11
CA PHE A 300 9.35 -9.52 21.38
C PHE A 300 9.09 -9.24 19.90
N TYR A 301 10.05 -8.64 19.21
CA TYR A 301 10.01 -8.48 17.77
C TYR A 301 11.17 -9.21 17.10
N VAL A 302 10.89 -9.91 16.00
CA VAL A 302 11.92 -10.54 15.15
C VAL A 302 12.08 -9.76 13.84
N ALA A 303 13.33 -9.45 13.48
CA ALA A 303 13.69 -8.69 12.30
C ALA A 303 13.40 -9.43 10.99
N LYS A 304 13.75 -8.80 9.86
CA LYS A 304 13.79 -9.46 8.55
C LYS A 304 14.74 -10.65 8.49
N SER A 305 15.85 -10.58 9.22
CA SER A 305 16.77 -11.70 9.41
C SER A 305 16.23 -12.80 10.31
N GLY A 306 15.07 -12.60 10.94
CA GLY A 306 14.46 -13.46 11.95
C GLY A 306 15.08 -13.36 13.35
N ALA A 307 16.17 -12.60 13.51
CA ALA A 307 16.80 -12.39 14.81
C ALA A 307 15.91 -11.49 15.69
N LYS A 308 15.79 -11.83 16.97
CA LYS A 308 15.14 -11.01 18.00
C LYS A 308 15.88 -9.69 18.17
N LEU A 309 15.14 -8.59 18.04
CA LEU A 309 15.68 -7.25 18.27
C LEU A 309 15.93 -7.00 19.77
N LYS A 310 17.02 -6.30 20.09
CA LYS A 310 17.42 -5.98 21.49
C LYS A 310 18.12 -4.62 21.53
N SER A 311 17.79 -3.82 22.54
CA SER A 311 18.39 -2.49 22.80
C SER A 311 18.30 -1.49 21.63
N GLU A 312 17.21 -1.53 20.86
CA GLU A 312 17.08 -0.77 19.61
C GLU A 312 15.65 -0.25 19.38
N TRP A 313 15.55 0.75 18.51
CA TRP A 313 14.28 1.35 18.10
C TRP A 313 13.72 0.61 16.88
N LEU A 314 12.41 0.36 16.90
CA LEU A 314 11.66 -0.25 15.82
C LEU A 314 10.49 0.65 15.44
N PHE A 315 10.37 1.01 14.16
CA PHE A 315 9.14 1.57 13.63
C PHE A 315 8.32 0.45 13.01
N ASP A 316 7.12 0.21 13.54
CA ASP A 316 6.19 -0.77 12.97
C ASP A 316 5.09 -0.05 12.21
N LYS A 317 5.11 -0.20 10.87
CA LYS A 317 4.13 0.40 9.95
C LYS A 317 2.69 -0.05 10.22
N ASN A 318 2.48 -1.25 10.76
CA ASN A 318 1.14 -1.75 11.03
C ASN A 318 0.46 -1.00 12.19
N TYR A 319 1.28 -0.49 13.10
CA TYR A 319 0.85 0.30 14.26
C TYR A 319 1.09 1.80 14.08
N ASN A 320 1.76 2.20 12.99
CA ASN A 320 2.20 3.56 12.71
C ASN A 320 2.86 4.22 13.94
N SER A 321 3.75 3.48 14.61
CA SER A 321 4.36 3.92 15.87
C SER A 321 5.76 3.36 16.05
N TRP A 322 6.55 4.07 16.85
CA TRP A 322 7.85 3.63 17.32
C TRP A 322 7.72 2.82 18.60
N PHE A 323 8.53 1.78 18.71
CA PHE A 323 8.71 0.93 19.88
C PHE A 323 10.19 0.90 20.21
N TYR A 324 10.52 0.72 21.50
CA TYR A 324 11.89 0.46 21.91
C TYR A 324 12.00 -0.94 22.49
N LEU A 325 12.85 -1.78 21.92
CA LEU A 325 13.14 -3.12 22.43
C LEU A 325 14.27 -2.98 23.45
N LYS A 326 14.03 -3.41 24.69
CA LYS A 326 14.99 -3.34 25.79
C LYS A 326 16.10 -4.40 25.63
N ALA A 327 17.05 -4.43 26.55
CA ALA A 327 18.16 -5.40 26.55
C ALA A 327 17.70 -6.86 26.64
N ASP A 328 16.57 -7.13 27.31
CA ASP A 328 15.94 -8.47 27.37
C ASP A 328 15.16 -8.82 26.08
N GLY A 329 15.01 -7.86 25.16
CA GLY A 329 14.27 -7.96 23.90
C GLY A 329 12.78 -7.67 24.02
N THR A 330 12.24 -7.46 25.21
CA THR A 330 10.85 -7.03 25.36
C THR A 330 10.70 -5.55 25.03
N TYR A 331 9.56 -5.14 24.48
CA TYR A 331 9.32 -3.71 24.25
C TYR A 331 9.17 -2.93 25.57
N ALA A 332 9.51 -1.65 25.55
CA ALA A 332 9.29 -0.71 26.64
C ALA A 332 7.78 -0.50 26.85
N GLU A 333 7.27 -0.90 28.01
CA GLU A 333 5.85 -0.81 28.36
C GLU A 333 5.47 0.60 28.84
N LYS A 334 4.17 0.82 29.09
CA LYS A 334 3.58 2.08 29.56
C LYS A 334 4.42 2.78 30.65
N GLY A 335 4.76 4.05 30.41
CA GLY A 335 5.44 4.93 31.35
C GLY A 335 6.70 5.57 30.79
N TRP A 336 7.41 6.31 31.64
CA TRP A 336 8.67 6.97 31.30
C TRP A 336 9.84 5.99 31.31
N GLN A 337 10.74 6.12 30.34
CA GLN A 337 11.97 5.33 30.19
C GLN A 337 13.11 6.23 29.73
N THR A 338 14.28 6.07 30.35
CA THR A 338 15.51 6.76 29.93
C THR A 338 16.30 5.87 28.99
N ILE A 339 16.45 6.29 27.74
CA ILE A 339 17.15 5.56 26.67
C ILE A 339 18.30 6.42 26.18
N LYS A 340 19.54 5.96 26.39
CA LYS A 340 20.77 6.68 26.01
C LYS A 340 20.80 8.14 26.51
N GLY A 341 20.36 8.36 27.75
CA GLY A 341 20.38 9.68 28.42
C GLY A 341 19.23 10.62 28.03
N LYS A 342 18.23 10.15 27.28
CA LYS A 342 17.02 10.92 26.95
C LYS A 342 15.79 10.20 27.49
N ASP A 343 14.83 10.95 27.99
CA ASP A 343 13.58 10.40 28.51
C ASP A 343 12.52 10.30 27.42
N TYR A 344 11.82 9.17 27.37
CA TYR A 344 10.75 8.87 26.44
C TYR A 344 9.56 8.34 27.22
N HIS A 345 8.35 8.62 26.75
CA HIS A 345 7.13 8.07 27.35
C HIS A 345 6.45 7.10 26.40
N PHE A 346 6.06 5.93 26.91
CA PHE A 346 5.33 4.91 26.16
C PHE A 346 3.90 4.77 26.67
N LYS A 347 2.95 4.49 25.77
CA LYS A 347 1.57 4.16 26.07
C LYS A 347 1.44 2.64 26.31
N SER A 348 0.26 2.22 26.78
CA SER A 348 -0.07 0.79 26.93
C SER A 348 0.17 0.04 25.63
N GLY A 349 0.86 -1.10 25.67
CA GLY A 349 1.24 -1.87 24.48
C GLY A 349 2.50 -1.37 23.78
N GLY A 350 3.23 -0.42 24.37
CA GLY A 350 4.59 -0.03 23.97
C GLY A 350 4.70 1.05 22.89
N TYR A 351 3.59 1.71 22.54
CA TYR A 351 3.58 2.79 21.55
C TYR A 351 4.27 4.04 22.10
N LEU A 352 5.29 4.54 21.41
CA LEU A 352 5.92 5.81 21.76
C LEU A 352 4.90 6.97 21.71
N SER A 353 4.86 7.78 22.77
CA SER A 353 4.15 9.07 22.76
C SER A 353 4.99 10.11 22.00
N THR A 354 4.35 10.85 21.09
CA THR A 354 4.97 11.93 20.32
C THR A 354 4.04 13.14 20.27
N GLU A 355 4.61 14.34 20.22
CA GLU A 355 3.90 15.63 20.07
C GLU A 355 2.71 15.81 21.02
N THR A 356 2.90 15.42 22.28
CA THR A 356 1.80 15.41 23.26
C THR A 356 2.29 15.70 24.67
N TRP A 357 1.37 16.14 25.53
CA TRP A 357 1.63 16.34 26.95
C TRP A 357 1.44 15.05 27.73
N ILE A 358 2.41 14.76 28.59
CA ILE A 358 2.34 13.72 29.61
C ILE A 358 2.46 14.43 30.95
N ASP A 359 1.32 14.58 31.63
CA ASP A 359 1.16 15.43 32.81
C ASP A 359 1.65 16.86 32.56
N ARG A 360 2.80 17.25 33.13
CA ARG A 360 3.40 18.58 32.94
C ARG A 360 4.58 18.62 31.99
N SER A 361 4.97 17.47 31.44
CA SER A 361 6.10 17.34 30.52
C SER A 361 5.58 17.17 29.08
N TYR A 362 6.28 17.75 28.11
CA TYR A 362 5.96 17.56 26.70
C TYR A 362 6.90 16.54 26.06
N VAL A 363 6.40 15.66 25.19
CA VAL A 363 7.24 14.82 24.31
C VAL A 363 7.22 15.35 22.89
N THR A 364 8.39 15.55 22.30
CA THR A 364 8.56 16.15 20.96
C THR A 364 8.15 15.20 19.83
N SER A 365 8.29 15.64 18.58
CA SER A 365 8.09 14.78 17.39
C SER A 365 9.04 13.58 17.34
N SER A 366 10.22 13.71 17.95
CA SER A 366 11.16 12.60 18.13
C SER A 366 10.80 11.67 19.30
N GLY A 367 9.73 11.98 20.04
CA GLY A 367 9.26 11.29 21.24
C GLY A 367 10.07 11.54 22.50
N SER A 368 11.22 12.23 22.41
CA SER A 368 11.98 12.60 23.60
C SER A 368 11.28 13.72 24.37
N LYS A 369 11.38 13.68 25.70
CA LYS A 369 10.96 14.75 26.60
C LYS A 369 11.61 16.07 26.19
N ALA A 370 10.81 17.13 26.13
CA ALA A 370 11.28 18.48 25.82
C ALA A 370 12.24 18.96 26.90
N GLY A 371 13.36 19.55 26.47
CA GLY A 371 14.31 20.21 27.35
C GLY A 371 13.86 21.61 27.73
N LYS A 372 14.65 22.27 28.60
CA LYS A 372 14.39 23.65 29.05
C LYS A 372 14.29 24.61 27.86
N GLY A 373 13.29 25.48 27.85
CA GLY A 373 13.12 26.54 26.87
C GLY A 373 11.68 26.72 26.39
N TRP A 374 11.49 27.61 25.42
CA TRP A 374 10.20 27.88 24.82
C TRP A 374 9.73 26.75 23.90
N LEU A 375 8.46 26.38 24.03
CA LEU A 375 7.80 25.36 23.23
C LEU A 375 6.45 25.89 22.74
N PHE A 376 6.22 25.89 21.43
CA PHE A 376 4.92 26.22 20.86
C PHE A 376 4.14 24.95 20.59
N ASP A 377 2.96 24.81 21.21
CA ASP A 377 2.05 23.71 20.92
C ASP A 377 0.90 24.20 20.03
N LYS A 378 0.87 23.67 18.80
CA LYS A 378 -0.13 24.00 17.79
C LYS A 378 -1.55 23.61 18.21
N ASN A 379 -1.71 22.54 18.99
CA ASN A 379 -3.03 22.07 19.42
C ASN A 379 -3.69 23.07 20.37
N TYR A 380 -2.88 23.76 21.17
CA TYR A 380 -3.32 24.80 22.09
C TYR A 380 -3.14 26.21 21.54
N ASN A 381 -2.52 26.34 20.36
CA ASN A 381 -2.15 27.60 19.73
C ASN A 381 -1.49 28.58 20.72
N SER A 382 -0.57 28.09 21.54
CA SER A 382 0.05 28.85 22.62
C SER A 382 1.50 28.45 22.85
N TRP A 383 2.27 29.40 23.38
CA TRP A 383 3.62 29.16 23.86
C TRP A 383 3.59 28.68 25.30
N PHE A 384 4.47 27.74 25.60
CA PHE A 384 4.75 27.22 26.94
C PHE A 384 6.24 27.41 27.19
N TYR A 385 6.63 27.52 28.46
CA TYR A 385 8.03 27.50 28.84
C TYR A 385 8.33 26.26 29.66
N ILE A 386 9.28 25.44 29.21
CA ILE A 386 9.72 24.24 29.90
C ILE A 386 10.87 24.61 30.85
N ASN A 387 10.72 24.28 32.12
CA ASN A 387 11.70 24.50 33.18
C ASN A 387 12.84 23.46 33.13
N SER A 388 13.87 23.65 33.97
CA SER A 388 15.03 22.73 34.03
C SER A 388 14.69 21.32 34.50
N ASP A 389 13.55 21.12 35.19
CA ASP A 389 13.00 19.82 35.56
C ASP A 389 12.19 19.15 34.42
N GLY A 390 12.04 19.85 33.30
CA GLY A 390 11.31 19.41 32.12
C GLY A 390 9.79 19.53 32.23
N ASN A 391 9.27 20.21 33.26
CA ASN A 391 7.86 20.55 33.38
C ASN A 391 7.59 21.96 32.84
N TYR A 392 6.38 22.23 32.37
CA TYR A 392 6.02 23.60 32.01
C TYR A 392 5.91 24.51 33.24
N ALA A 393 6.28 25.78 33.08
CA ALA A 393 6.11 26.84 34.06
C ALA A 393 4.61 27.19 34.23
N ASN A 394 4.13 27.36 35.47
CA ASN A 394 2.69 27.45 35.76
C ASN A 394 2.37 28.49 36.83
N LYS A 395 1.55 29.50 36.48
CA LYS A 395 1.16 30.63 37.33
C LYS A 395 2.37 31.39 37.89
N GLU A 396 3.35 31.65 37.04
CA GLU A 396 4.62 32.25 37.44
C GLU A 396 5.18 33.23 36.41
N TRP A 397 6.03 34.13 36.89
CA TRP A 397 6.81 35.04 36.07
C TRP A 397 8.12 34.40 35.66
N LEU A 398 8.47 34.56 34.40
CA LEU A 398 9.70 34.07 33.80
C LEU A 398 10.50 35.25 33.25
N TRP A 399 11.81 35.24 33.45
CA TRP A 399 12.73 36.16 32.79
C TRP A 399 13.47 35.46 31.65
N ASP A 400 13.29 35.95 30.43
CA ASP A 400 14.04 35.54 29.24
C ASP A 400 14.18 36.72 28.27
N ASN A 401 15.17 37.60 28.52
CA ASN A 401 15.33 38.86 27.78
C ASN A 401 14.06 39.74 27.80
N GLY A 402 13.42 39.78 28.97
CA GLY A 402 12.11 40.38 29.24
C GLY A 402 11.30 39.50 30.19
N TYR A 403 10.32 40.09 30.88
CA TYR A 403 9.40 39.34 31.73
C TYR A 403 8.23 38.77 30.91
N TYR A 404 7.92 37.50 31.16
CA TYR A 404 6.78 36.79 30.60
C TYR A 404 5.97 36.20 31.75
N TYR A 405 4.68 35.98 31.55
CA TYR A 405 3.84 35.31 32.53
C TYR A 405 3.21 34.04 31.94
N LEU A 406 3.37 32.92 32.63
CA LEU A 406 2.75 31.65 32.26
C LEU A 406 1.53 31.45 33.16
N LYS A 407 0.35 31.37 32.54
CA LYS A 407 -0.94 31.25 33.21
C LYS A 407 -1.15 29.84 33.76
N SER A 408 -2.32 29.63 34.36
CA SER A 408 -2.77 28.30 34.78
C SER A 408 -2.77 27.34 33.60
N GLY A 409 -2.09 26.20 33.73
CA GLY A 409 -1.95 25.22 32.66
C GLY A 409 -0.78 25.50 31.71
N GLY A 410 0.04 26.52 31.97
CA GLY A 410 1.31 26.78 31.28
C GLY A 410 1.24 27.69 30.06
N TYR A 411 0.05 28.14 29.69
CA TYR A 411 -0.17 29.05 28.56
C TYR A 411 0.52 30.39 28.80
N MET A 412 1.38 30.81 27.87
CA MET A 412 1.94 32.16 27.88
C MET A 412 0.83 33.19 27.72
N ALA A 413 0.81 34.18 28.60
CA ALA A 413 -0.06 35.34 28.46
C ALA A 413 0.41 36.22 27.29
N ALA A 414 -0.50 36.60 26.40
CA ALA A 414 -0.20 37.45 25.25
C ALA A 414 -1.41 38.32 24.86
N SER A 415 -1.16 39.60 24.59
CA SER A 415 -2.19 40.61 24.33
C SER A 415 -3.27 40.66 25.41
N GLU A 416 -2.90 40.51 26.67
CA GLU A 416 -3.86 40.37 27.77
C GLU A 416 -3.35 40.93 29.10
N TRP A 417 -4.31 41.23 29.97
CA TRP A 417 -4.07 41.65 31.34
C TRP A 417 -3.85 40.47 32.28
N VAL A 418 -2.87 40.59 33.17
CA VAL A 418 -2.60 39.64 34.24
C VAL A 418 -2.72 40.34 35.58
N TRP A 419 -3.59 39.81 36.45
CA TRP A 419 -3.70 40.23 37.84
C TRP A 419 -2.74 39.41 38.70
N TYR A 420 -1.77 40.07 39.32
CA TYR A 420 -0.77 39.42 40.15
C TYR A 420 -0.40 40.29 41.35
N LYS A 421 -0.43 39.70 42.57
CA LYS A 421 -0.10 40.38 43.83
C LYS A 421 -0.70 41.80 43.94
N ASN A 422 -2.02 41.90 43.75
CA ASN A 422 -2.81 43.13 43.84
C ASN A 422 -2.49 44.22 42.79
N ASN A 423 -1.86 43.86 41.69
CA ASN A 423 -1.54 44.79 40.61
C ASN A 423 -1.89 44.19 39.24
N TRP A 424 -2.26 45.07 38.31
CA TRP A 424 -2.48 44.73 36.91
C TRP A 424 -1.18 44.92 36.11
N PHE A 425 -0.88 43.94 35.27
CA PHE A 425 0.22 43.94 34.31
C PHE A 425 -0.35 43.64 32.92
N TYR A 426 0.27 44.16 31.87
CA TYR A 426 -0.12 43.83 30.50
C TYR A 426 1.00 43.08 29.78
N LEU A 427 0.67 41.98 29.13
CA LEU A 427 1.59 41.22 28.29
C LEU A 427 1.27 41.53 26.83
N LYS A 428 2.26 42.00 26.08
CA LYS A 428 2.13 42.38 24.67
C LYS A 428 1.86 41.16 23.78
N SER A 429 1.62 41.39 22.49
CA SER A 429 1.34 40.32 21.52
C SER A 429 2.45 39.28 21.40
N ASN A 430 3.70 39.66 21.70
CA ASN A 430 4.85 38.77 21.75
C ASN A 430 5.07 38.13 23.14
N GLY A 431 4.15 38.33 24.09
CA GLY A 431 4.19 37.80 25.45
C GLY A 431 5.07 38.57 26.44
N LYS A 432 5.86 39.55 25.98
CA LYS A 432 6.68 40.37 26.88
C LYS A 432 5.81 41.34 27.67
N MET A 433 6.08 41.47 28.96
CA MET A 433 5.46 42.45 29.83
C MET A 433 5.75 43.86 29.33
N ALA A 434 4.72 44.69 29.28
CA ALA A 434 4.85 46.11 29.00
C ALA A 434 5.40 46.85 30.22
N GLU A 435 6.34 47.77 29.99
CA GLU A 435 6.96 48.57 31.05
C GLU A 435 7.40 49.93 30.50
N LYS A 436 7.10 51.01 31.23
CA LYS A 436 7.39 52.42 30.87
C LYS A 436 6.83 52.80 29.50
N GLU A 437 5.61 52.35 29.20
CA GLU A 437 5.00 52.57 27.89
C GLU A 437 3.47 52.70 28.00
N LEU A 438 2.89 53.40 27.02
CA LEU A 438 1.46 53.41 26.76
C LEU A 438 1.08 52.18 25.96
N ILE A 439 0.04 51.48 26.42
CA ILE A 439 -0.55 50.33 25.74
C ILE A 439 -2.00 50.67 25.43
N TYR A 440 -2.37 50.45 24.18
CA TYR A 440 -3.77 50.49 23.77
C TYR A 440 -4.37 49.10 23.92
N ASP A 441 -5.35 48.95 24.83
CA ASP A 441 -6.16 47.75 24.90
C ASP A 441 -7.36 47.91 23.96
N SER A 442 -7.37 47.16 22.86
CA SER A 442 -8.45 47.22 21.88
C SER A 442 -9.78 46.67 22.40
N SER A 443 -9.77 45.84 23.45
CA SER A 443 -11.00 45.29 24.05
C SER A 443 -11.76 46.35 24.84
N ASP A 444 -11.04 47.24 25.52
CA ASP A 444 -11.61 48.34 26.31
C ASP A 444 -11.45 49.71 25.62
N GLN A 445 -10.82 49.74 24.44
CA GLN A 445 -10.59 50.91 23.58
C GLN A 445 -10.02 52.11 24.33
N SER A 446 -9.16 51.79 25.29
CA SER A 446 -8.59 52.76 26.20
C SER A 446 -7.09 52.58 26.19
N TRP A 447 -6.41 53.70 26.34
CA TRP A 447 -4.98 53.70 26.58
C TRP A 447 -4.70 53.57 28.06
N TYR A 448 -3.68 52.79 28.37
CA TYR A 448 -3.20 52.49 29.71
C TYR A 448 -1.71 52.77 29.76
N TYR A 449 -1.22 53.27 30.90
CA TYR A 449 0.22 53.42 31.11
C TYR A 449 0.74 52.35 32.08
N LEU A 450 1.81 51.65 31.68
CA LEU A 450 2.49 50.69 32.55
C LEU A 450 3.78 51.34 33.06
N LYS A 451 3.90 51.47 34.38
CA LYS A 451 5.04 52.10 35.05
C LYS A 451 6.27 51.20 35.06
N SER A 452 7.38 51.69 35.61
CA SER A 452 8.54 50.83 35.88
C SER A 452 8.15 49.65 36.78
N GLY A 453 8.63 48.46 36.46
CA GLY A 453 8.20 47.20 37.06
C GLY A 453 6.90 46.62 36.48
N GLY A 454 6.27 47.27 35.49
CA GLY A 454 5.10 46.76 34.75
C GLY A 454 3.74 47.03 35.39
N TYR A 455 3.70 47.75 36.52
CA TYR A 455 2.46 48.07 37.22
C TYR A 455 1.60 49.06 36.44
N MET A 456 0.33 48.73 36.22
CA MET A 456 -0.65 49.65 35.63
C MET A 456 -0.84 50.89 36.51
N ALA A 457 -0.70 52.08 35.90
CA ALA A 457 -1.03 53.35 36.54
C ALA A 457 -2.55 53.53 36.65
N LYS A 458 -3.02 54.15 37.74
CA LYS A 458 -4.44 54.47 37.97
C LYS A 458 -4.61 55.59 38.98
N ASN A 459 -5.67 56.40 38.84
CA ASN A 459 -5.91 57.60 39.66
C ASN A 459 -4.72 58.57 39.69
N GLU A 460 -4.02 58.72 38.58
CA GLU A 460 -2.82 59.54 38.49
C GLU A 460 -2.66 60.13 37.09
N THR A 461 -1.87 61.19 36.97
CA THR A 461 -1.50 61.79 35.68
C THR A 461 -0.07 61.39 35.37
N VAL A 462 0.15 60.77 34.20
CA VAL A 462 1.47 60.37 33.72
C VAL A 462 1.72 61.02 32.36
N ASP A 463 2.83 61.74 32.21
CA ASP A 463 3.21 62.42 30.96
C ASP A 463 2.08 63.29 30.35
N GLY A 464 1.30 63.97 31.18
CA GLY A 464 0.18 64.83 30.74
C GLY A 464 -1.14 64.09 30.43
N HIS A 465 -1.18 62.77 30.63
CA HIS A 465 -2.35 61.93 30.41
C HIS A 465 -2.96 61.55 31.76
N THR A 466 -4.20 61.97 32.02
CA THR A 466 -4.90 61.67 33.29
C THR A 466 -5.62 60.33 33.19
N LEU A 467 -5.27 59.39 34.07
CA LEU A 467 -5.85 58.05 34.15
C LEU A 467 -6.86 57.95 35.28
N ASP A 468 -8.03 57.38 34.98
CA ASP A 468 -9.10 57.18 35.97
C ASP A 468 -8.81 56.02 36.95
N ALA A 469 -9.77 55.68 37.81
CA ALA A 469 -9.65 54.60 38.80
C ALA A 469 -9.48 53.20 38.18
N SER A 470 -9.90 53.02 36.93
CA SER A 470 -9.66 51.83 36.13
C SER A 470 -8.32 51.86 35.39
N GLY A 471 -7.58 52.97 35.43
CA GLY A 471 -6.31 53.15 34.72
C GLY A 471 -6.47 53.63 33.27
N ARG A 472 -7.67 54.05 32.87
CA ARG A 472 -7.98 54.43 31.49
C ARG A 472 -7.70 55.90 31.24
N TRP A 473 -7.07 56.18 30.11
CA TRP A 473 -6.99 57.52 29.54
C TRP A 473 -8.16 57.75 28.56
N HIS A 474 -9.01 58.74 28.86
CA HIS A 474 -10.13 59.13 28.00
C HIS A 474 -9.72 60.26 27.05
N VAL A 475 -9.77 60.02 25.74
CA VAL A 475 -9.70 61.06 24.71
C VAL A 475 -11.15 61.43 24.34
N ALA A 476 -11.52 62.71 24.38
CA ALA A 476 -12.88 63.13 24.03
C ALA A 476 -13.13 62.96 22.51
N ASP A 477 -14.01 62.03 22.13
CA ASP A 477 -14.37 61.74 20.74
C ASP A 477 -15.14 62.93 20.10
N LYS A 478 -14.56 63.58 19.09
CA LYS A 478 -15.22 64.62 18.26
C LYS A 478 -16.02 64.04 17.08
N THR A 479 -16.11 62.73 16.95
CA THR A 479 -16.66 62.04 15.78
C THR A 479 -18.19 61.94 15.83
N LYS A 480 -18.89 62.50 14.85
CA LYS A 480 -20.36 62.46 14.74
C LYS A 480 -20.92 61.26 13.97
N TYR A 481 -20.14 60.70 13.05
CA TYR A 481 -20.59 59.63 12.16
C TYR A 481 -19.61 58.46 12.17
N TYR A 482 -20.16 57.27 11.98
CA TYR A 482 -19.41 56.04 11.85
C TYR A 482 -19.87 55.25 10.62
N LYS A 483 -18.95 54.55 9.97
CA LYS A 483 -19.20 53.70 8.81
C LYS A 483 -19.12 52.24 9.19
N VAL A 484 -20.09 51.45 8.75
CA VAL A 484 -20.15 50.01 9.00
C VAL A 484 -19.09 49.27 8.17
N LYS A 485 -18.26 48.46 8.83
CA LYS A 485 -17.19 47.66 8.22
C LYS A 485 -17.60 46.28 7.69
N PRO A 486 -18.30 45.42 8.45
CA PRO A 486 -18.63 44.08 7.97
C PRO A 486 -19.75 44.13 6.92
N ILE A 487 -19.89 43.05 6.13
CA ILE A 487 -20.94 42.88 5.11
C ILE A 487 -22.32 43.19 5.71
N THR A 488 -22.58 42.70 6.92
CA THR A 488 -23.72 43.05 7.76
C THR A 488 -23.28 43.26 9.20
N ALA A 489 -23.91 44.21 9.90
CA ALA A 489 -23.70 44.48 11.32
C ALA A 489 -25.05 44.59 12.03
N TYR A 490 -25.13 44.12 13.28
CA TYR A 490 -26.35 44.18 14.08
C TYR A 490 -26.45 45.48 14.89
N VAL A 491 -27.68 45.98 15.03
CA VAL A 491 -28.04 47.04 15.96
C VAL A 491 -28.76 46.41 17.14
N TYR A 492 -28.29 46.68 18.34
CA TYR A 492 -28.74 46.06 19.59
C TYR A 492 -29.52 47.03 20.47
N SER A 493 -30.39 46.50 21.32
CA SER A 493 -30.99 47.24 22.43
C SER A 493 -29.97 47.49 23.55
N ALA A 494 -30.35 48.31 24.53
CA ALA A 494 -29.53 48.54 25.72
C ALA A 494 -29.31 47.27 26.57
N SER A 495 -30.21 46.28 26.50
CA SER A 495 -30.06 44.96 27.15
C SER A 495 -29.25 43.97 26.32
N GLY A 496 -28.95 44.32 25.06
CA GLY A 496 -28.13 43.52 24.15
C GLY A 496 -28.90 42.61 23.20
N GLU A 497 -30.22 42.72 23.13
CA GLU A 497 -31.06 42.03 22.16
C GLU A 497 -30.90 42.62 20.76
N ILE A 498 -30.99 41.81 19.70
CA ILE A 498 -30.90 42.31 18.32
C ILE A 498 -32.20 43.01 17.94
N LEU A 499 -32.10 44.29 17.58
CA LEU A 499 -33.22 45.10 17.07
C LEU A 499 -33.34 44.99 15.55
N SER A 500 -32.21 45.10 14.84
CA SER A 500 -32.13 44.99 13.38
C SER A 500 -30.68 44.70 12.93
N TYR A 501 -30.45 44.71 11.62
CA TYR A 501 -29.14 44.60 10.98
C TYR A 501 -29.03 45.55 9.79
N ILE A 502 -27.82 46.07 9.53
CA ILE A 502 -27.52 47.01 8.44
C ILE A 502 -26.31 46.57 7.61
N ASN A 503 -26.24 46.97 6.34
CA ASN A 503 -25.19 46.56 5.41
C ASN A 503 -23.89 47.38 5.54
N GLN A 504 -22.80 46.79 5.02
CA GLN A 504 -21.50 47.45 4.88
C GLN A 504 -21.62 48.82 4.21
N GLY A 505 -20.83 49.77 4.72
CA GLY A 505 -20.76 51.11 4.18
C GLY A 505 -21.88 52.04 4.65
N SER A 506 -22.93 51.53 5.31
CA SER A 506 -23.94 52.37 5.96
C SER A 506 -23.28 53.36 6.92
N ILE A 507 -23.74 54.62 6.87
CA ILE A 507 -23.30 55.68 7.76
C ILE A 507 -24.30 55.80 8.90
N VAL A 508 -23.85 55.56 10.12
CA VAL A 508 -24.64 55.72 11.34
C VAL A 508 -24.23 56.99 12.07
N SER A 509 -25.21 57.66 12.67
CA SER A 509 -24.96 58.84 13.51
C SER A 509 -24.73 58.43 14.96
N LEU A 510 -23.82 59.13 15.65
CA LEU A 510 -23.58 58.93 17.07
C LEU A 510 -24.64 59.69 17.88
N ASP A 511 -25.44 58.99 18.68
CA ASP A 511 -26.51 59.61 19.51
C ASP A 511 -25.95 60.32 20.75
N SER A 512 -24.93 59.72 21.36
CA SER A 512 -24.20 60.26 22.51
C SER A 512 -22.84 59.58 22.63
N SER A 513 -21.92 60.13 23.42
CA SER A 513 -20.66 59.46 23.78
C SER A 513 -20.85 58.25 24.71
N THR A 514 -22.10 57.84 24.97
CA THR A 514 -22.44 56.75 25.88
C THR A 514 -22.00 55.40 25.32
N ARG A 515 -21.13 54.72 26.06
CA ARG A 515 -20.60 53.39 25.75
C ARG A 515 -21.23 52.36 26.69
N LYS A 516 -21.69 51.23 26.14
CA LYS A 516 -22.22 50.13 26.96
C LYS A 516 -21.70 48.78 26.45
N GLY A 517 -20.89 48.10 27.27
CA GLY A 517 -20.36 46.78 26.94
C GLY A 517 -19.58 46.73 25.62
N GLY A 518 -18.73 47.74 25.34
CA GLY A 518 -17.96 47.84 24.09
C GLY A 518 -18.75 48.30 22.85
N ARG A 519 -20.02 48.70 23.04
CA ARG A 519 -20.90 49.20 21.97
C ARG A 519 -21.11 50.71 22.06
N LEU A 520 -21.25 51.34 20.89
CA LEU A 520 -21.57 52.76 20.70
C LEU A 520 -23.07 52.95 20.52
N ALA A 521 -23.64 53.96 21.17
CA ALA A 521 -25.02 54.39 20.94
C ALA A 521 -25.14 55.11 19.59
N VAL A 522 -25.95 54.55 18.68
CA VAL A 522 -26.07 55.05 17.30
C VAL A 522 -27.51 55.12 16.83
N SER A 523 -27.78 56.05 15.92
CA SER A 523 -29.03 56.15 15.16
C SER A 523 -28.83 55.96 13.66
N ILE A 524 -29.76 55.22 13.06
CA ILE A 524 -29.82 54.95 11.62
C ILE A 524 -31.26 54.62 11.18
N SER A 525 -31.78 55.34 10.18
CA SER A 525 -33.07 55.04 9.54
C SER A 525 -34.20 54.82 10.56
N GLY A 526 -34.34 55.75 11.48
CA GLY A 526 -35.34 55.78 12.56
C GLY A 526 -35.04 54.91 13.77
N LEU A 527 -34.05 54.01 13.67
CA LEU A 527 -33.67 53.12 14.76
C LEU A 527 -32.53 53.71 15.59
N SER A 528 -32.80 53.94 16.88
CA SER A 528 -31.77 54.19 17.88
C SER A 528 -31.43 52.90 18.63
N GLY A 529 -30.14 52.62 18.79
CA GLY A 529 -29.65 51.41 19.44
C GLY A 529 -28.15 51.44 19.69
N TYR A 530 -27.54 50.26 19.78
CA TYR A 530 -26.13 50.09 20.09
C TYR A 530 -25.46 49.20 19.05
N MET A 531 -24.29 49.57 18.55
CA MET A 531 -23.49 48.74 17.64
C MET A 531 -22.12 48.47 18.23
N ASN A 532 -21.53 47.29 17.97
CA ASN A 532 -20.18 47.01 18.44
C ASN A 532 -19.22 47.99 17.77
N GLN A 533 -18.35 48.64 18.55
CA GLN A 533 -17.38 49.57 17.94
C GLN A 533 -16.40 48.84 17.01
N SER A 534 -16.15 47.55 17.24
CA SER A 534 -15.38 46.70 16.33
C SER A 534 -15.96 46.67 14.92
N ASP A 535 -17.26 46.93 14.75
CA ASP A 535 -17.96 46.87 13.47
C ASP A 535 -18.00 48.26 12.78
N LEU A 536 -17.45 49.28 13.43
CA LEU A 536 -17.52 50.67 13.01
C LEU A 536 -16.13 51.28 12.75
N THR A 537 -16.09 52.25 11.85
CA THR A 537 -14.94 53.14 11.59
C THR A 537 -15.39 54.58 11.71
N ALA A 538 -14.65 55.40 12.45
CA ALA A 538 -14.92 56.83 12.55
C ALA A 538 -14.87 57.49 11.16
N VAL A 539 -15.84 58.36 10.87
CA VAL A 539 -15.94 59.06 9.59
C VAL A 539 -15.45 60.48 9.72
N ASP A 540 -14.59 60.90 8.80
CA ASP A 540 -14.24 62.30 8.58
C ASP A 540 -15.20 62.93 7.56
N GLU A 541 -16.01 63.87 8.03
CA GLU A 541 -17.01 64.62 7.27
C GLU A 541 -16.40 65.37 6.07
N GLY A 542 -15.09 65.67 6.08
CA GLY A 542 -14.39 66.32 4.97
C GLY A 542 -14.05 65.39 3.80
N SER A 543 -14.02 64.08 4.02
CA SER A 543 -13.53 63.11 3.02
C SER A 543 -14.55 62.04 2.60
N GLU A 544 -15.58 61.80 3.40
CA GLU A 544 -16.56 60.75 3.16
C GLU A 544 -17.93 61.36 2.80
N PHE A 545 -18.67 60.68 1.93
CA PHE A 545 -20.02 61.08 1.61
C PHE A 545 -20.97 60.75 2.76
N ILE A 546 -21.63 61.77 3.33
CA ILE A 546 -22.68 61.59 4.34
C ILE A 546 -24.05 61.65 3.65
N PRO A 547 -24.88 60.60 3.76
CA PRO A 547 -26.25 60.64 3.28
C PRO A 547 -27.02 61.84 3.83
N HIS A 548 -27.71 62.54 2.94
CA HIS A 548 -28.41 63.78 3.25
C HIS A 548 -29.56 63.98 2.28
N TYR A 549 -30.43 64.95 2.56
CA TYR A 549 -31.60 65.25 1.77
C TYR A 549 -31.43 66.60 1.09
N THR A 550 -31.88 66.68 -0.17
CA THR A 550 -31.87 67.93 -0.95
C THR A 550 -33.18 68.11 -1.69
N SER A 551 -33.59 69.35 -1.95
CA SER A 551 -34.78 69.64 -2.76
C SER A 551 -34.41 70.35 -4.06
N ASP A 552 -35.07 69.97 -5.15
CA ASP A 552 -34.96 70.62 -6.48
C ASP A 552 -36.07 71.65 -6.74
N GLY A 553 -36.92 71.92 -5.74
CA GLY A 553 -38.09 72.79 -5.87
C GLY A 553 -39.38 72.08 -6.33
N LYS A 554 -39.30 70.78 -6.67
CA LYS A 554 -40.47 69.94 -6.98
C LYS A 554 -40.61 68.78 -6.01
N PHE A 555 -39.50 68.14 -5.66
CA PHE A 555 -39.44 67.04 -4.72
C PHE A 555 -38.29 67.23 -3.72
N LEU A 556 -38.38 66.53 -2.60
CA LEU A 556 -37.29 66.22 -1.70
C LEU A 556 -36.71 64.86 -2.08
N TYR A 557 -35.39 64.79 -2.13
CA TYR A 557 -34.61 63.62 -2.45
C TYR A 557 -33.75 63.22 -1.27
N HIS A 558 -33.58 61.92 -1.08
CA HIS A 558 -32.53 61.35 -0.23
C HIS A 558 -31.33 60.99 -1.11
N GLU A 559 -30.23 61.71 -0.90
CA GLU A 559 -28.93 61.47 -1.53
C GLU A 559 -28.20 60.38 -0.74
N LEU A 560 -28.25 59.14 -1.24
CA LEU A 560 -27.70 57.95 -0.57
C LEU A 560 -26.20 57.75 -0.87
N SER A 561 -25.74 58.22 -2.03
CA SER A 561 -24.34 58.22 -2.44
C SER A 561 -24.11 59.33 -3.48
N PRO A 562 -22.85 59.62 -3.89
CA PRO A 562 -22.58 60.55 -4.99
C PRO A 562 -23.28 60.19 -6.31
N TYR A 563 -23.79 58.97 -6.45
CA TYR A 563 -24.36 58.43 -7.67
C TYR A 563 -25.80 57.91 -7.49
N THR A 564 -26.41 58.08 -6.31
CA THR A 564 -27.74 57.52 -6.02
C THR A 564 -28.57 58.49 -5.21
N SER A 565 -29.66 58.94 -5.83
CA SER A 565 -30.66 59.84 -5.26
C SER A 565 -32.04 59.20 -5.42
N ILE A 566 -32.87 59.22 -4.36
CA ILE A 566 -34.23 58.68 -4.38
C ILE A 566 -35.26 59.71 -3.93
N LYS A 567 -36.44 59.69 -4.54
CA LYS A 567 -37.51 60.64 -4.25
C LYS A 567 -38.26 60.21 -2.99
N VAL A 568 -38.42 61.11 -2.02
CA VAL A 568 -39.06 60.77 -0.73
C VAL A 568 -40.33 61.57 -0.41
N ALA A 569 -40.43 62.82 -0.87
CA ALA A 569 -41.61 63.66 -0.63
C ALA A 569 -41.74 64.80 -1.67
N PRO A 570 -42.93 65.41 -1.83
CA PRO A 570 -43.08 66.68 -2.55
C PRO A 570 -42.32 67.83 -1.86
N HIS A 571 -41.88 68.80 -2.66
CA HIS A 571 -41.30 70.04 -2.15
C HIS A 571 -42.35 70.88 -1.40
N THR A 572 -41.93 71.58 -0.34
CA THR A 572 -42.73 72.59 0.36
C THR A 572 -41.94 73.89 0.51
N SER A 573 -42.62 75.00 0.73
CA SER A 573 -41.98 76.31 0.94
C SER A 573 -41.06 76.39 2.17
N ALA A 574 -41.10 75.39 3.06
CA ALA A 574 -40.16 75.27 4.18
C ALA A 574 -38.77 74.75 3.77
N MET A 575 -38.64 74.22 2.54
CA MET A 575 -37.39 73.66 2.03
C MET A 575 -36.65 74.68 1.16
N VAL A 576 -35.35 74.81 1.39
CA VAL A 576 -34.46 75.63 0.56
C VAL A 576 -33.86 74.75 -0.53
N ILE A 577 -34.04 75.16 -1.79
CA ILE A 577 -33.52 74.44 -2.96
C ILE A 577 -31.99 74.29 -2.85
N GLY A 578 -31.49 73.06 -3.04
CA GLY A 578 -30.06 72.73 -2.98
C GLY A 578 -29.42 72.72 -1.59
N LYS A 579 -30.12 73.12 -0.52
CA LYS A 579 -29.62 72.99 0.85
C LYS A 579 -29.58 71.52 1.25
N LYS A 580 -28.48 71.11 1.90
CA LYS A 580 -28.36 69.78 2.52
C LYS A 580 -29.07 69.76 3.87
N TYR A 581 -29.95 68.78 4.05
CA TYR A 581 -30.64 68.49 5.29
C TYR A 581 -30.23 67.11 5.79
N TYR A 582 -30.07 66.96 7.11
CA TYR A 582 -29.72 65.69 7.73
C TYR A 582 -30.84 65.27 8.67
N SER A 583 -31.19 64.00 8.63
CA SER A 583 -32.19 63.41 9.51
C SER A 583 -31.79 61.97 9.81
N THR A 584 -31.99 61.54 11.05
CA THR A 584 -31.72 60.17 11.48
C THR A 584 -32.89 59.24 11.20
N ASP A 585 -34.09 59.78 10.97
CA ASP A 585 -35.32 59.01 10.70
C ASP A 585 -35.93 59.23 9.32
N GLY A 586 -35.49 60.26 8.60
CA GLY A 586 -35.96 60.60 7.26
C GLY A 586 -37.32 61.32 7.23
N GLU A 587 -37.88 61.66 8.39
CA GLU A 587 -39.18 62.35 8.53
C GLU A 587 -39.04 63.71 9.20
N HIS A 588 -38.26 63.77 10.28
CA HIS A 588 -38.07 64.98 11.08
C HIS A 588 -36.77 65.66 10.67
N PHE A 589 -36.89 66.91 10.24
CA PHE A 589 -35.78 67.76 9.81
C PHE A 589 -35.77 69.05 10.62
N ASP A 590 -34.63 69.73 10.60
CA ASP A 590 -34.54 71.08 11.14
C ASP A 590 -35.43 72.04 10.34
N GLY A 591 -36.57 72.43 10.94
CA GLY A 591 -37.53 73.39 10.39
C GLY A 591 -38.74 72.81 9.64
N PHE A 592 -38.81 71.49 9.41
CA PHE A 592 -39.99 70.87 8.80
C PHE A 592 -40.08 69.36 9.08
N THR A 593 -41.26 68.81 8.85
CA THR A 593 -41.52 67.37 8.87
C THR A 593 -42.13 66.96 7.53
N ILE A 594 -41.70 65.83 6.99
CA ILE A 594 -42.34 65.24 5.82
C ILE A 594 -43.11 63.99 6.20
N LYS A 595 -44.04 63.60 5.34
CA LYS A 595 -44.60 62.25 5.33
C LYS A 595 -44.38 61.66 3.95
N ASN A 596 -43.61 60.59 3.89
CA ASN A 596 -43.46 59.87 2.63
C ASN A 596 -44.81 59.19 2.30
N PRO A 597 -45.35 59.39 1.08
CA PRO A 597 -46.69 58.93 0.72
C PRO A 597 -46.87 57.40 0.75
N PHE A 598 -45.79 56.62 0.61
CA PHE A 598 -45.87 55.16 0.54
C PHE A 598 -45.07 54.42 1.61
N LEU A 599 -44.08 55.06 2.26
CA LEU A 599 -43.21 54.39 3.23
C LEU A 599 -43.97 53.75 4.40
N TYR A 600 -45.04 54.40 4.85
CA TYR A 600 -45.89 53.93 5.96
C TYR A 600 -47.31 53.55 5.51
N LYS A 601 -47.55 53.41 4.20
CA LYS A 601 -48.84 52.95 3.68
C LYS A 601 -49.09 51.50 4.13
N ASN A 602 -50.31 51.21 4.57
CA ASN A 602 -50.72 49.84 4.85
C ASN A 602 -50.80 49.04 3.54
N LEU A 603 -49.89 48.08 3.37
CA LEU A 603 -49.76 47.24 2.18
C LEU A 603 -50.88 46.21 2.03
N ARG A 604 -51.83 46.13 2.98
CA ARG A 604 -53.08 45.38 2.81
C ARG A 604 -54.13 46.15 2.03
N GLU A 605 -54.00 47.48 1.93
CA GLU A 605 -54.92 48.30 1.15
C GLU A 605 -54.70 48.02 -0.34
N PRO A 606 -55.75 47.64 -1.10
CA PRO A 606 -55.60 47.41 -2.52
C PRO A 606 -55.27 48.70 -3.26
N SER A 607 -54.58 48.57 -4.39
CA SER A 607 -54.29 49.67 -5.31
C SER A 607 -55.54 50.07 -6.08
N ASN A 608 -55.76 51.38 -6.24
CA ASN A 608 -56.84 51.94 -7.05
C ASN A 608 -56.60 51.75 -8.57
N TYR A 609 -55.46 51.20 -8.97
CA TYR A 609 -55.17 50.88 -10.36
C TYR A 609 -55.79 49.55 -10.79
N SER A 610 -56.35 49.55 -12.01
CA SER A 610 -56.82 48.34 -12.68
C SER A 610 -55.66 47.57 -13.33
N ALA A 611 -55.87 46.28 -13.63
CA ALA A 611 -54.89 45.45 -14.32
C ALA A 611 -54.41 46.09 -15.65
N ALA A 612 -55.34 46.63 -16.44
CA ALA A 612 -55.05 47.27 -17.73
C ALA A 612 -54.25 48.58 -17.60
N GLU A 613 -54.30 49.26 -16.44
CA GLU A 613 -53.49 50.44 -16.17
C GLU A 613 -52.08 50.04 -15.76
N LEU A 614 -51.95 49.01 -14.91
CA LEU A 614 -50.66 48.44 -14.51
C LEU A 614 -49.90 47.83 -15.70
N ASP A 615 -50.60 47.20 -16.64
CA ASP A 615 -50.00 46.63 -17.87
C ASP A 615 -49.25 47.66 -18.72
N LYS A 616 -49.75 48.91 -18.74
CA LYS A 616 -49.17 50.00 -19.54
C LYS A 616 -47.90 50.57 -18.94
N LEU A 617 -47.57 50.24 -17.69
CA LEU A 617 -46.45 50.87 -16.98
C LEU A 617 -45.12 50.72 -17.74
N TYR A 618 -44.77 49.50 -18.15
CA TYR A 618 -43.48 49.21 -18.76
C TYR A 618 -43.30 49.94 -20.10
N SER A 619 -44.36 50.06 -20.90
CA SER A 619 -44.32 50.84 -22.14
C SER A 619 -44.23 52.34 -21.87
N MET A 620 -44.97 52.87 -20.90
CA MET A 620 -44.92 54.29 -20.51
C MET A 620 -43.57 54.71 -19.92
N MET A 621 -42.84 53.78 -19.32
CA MET A 621 -41.49 54.00 -18.80
C MET A 621 -40.39 53.71 -19.84
N ASN A 622 -40.75 53.35 -21.06
CA ASN A 622 -39.83 52.92 -22.12
C ASN A 622 -38.87 51.79 -21.68
N LEU A 623 -39.40 50.84 -20.90
CA LEU A 623 -38.66 49.69 -20.41
C LEU A 623 -38.89 48.51 -21.36
N GLN A 624 -37.89 48.25 -22.21
CA GLN A 624 -37.88 47.15 -23.15
C GLN A 624 -37.38 45.85 -22.48
N ASP A 625 -37.80 44.71 -23.06
CA ASP A 625 -37.33 43.38 -22.66
C ASP A 625 -37.53 43.11 -21.15
N SER A 626 -38.72 43.36 -20.60
CA SER A 626 -39.04 42.94 -19.24
C SER A 626 -40.04 41.79 -19.25
N PRO A 627 -39.76 40.65 -18.60
CA PRO A 627 -40.73 39.57 -18.43
C PRO A 627 -41.96 40.00 -17.61
N LEU A 628 -41.82 41.06 -16.80
CA LEU A 628 -42.87 41.67 -16.01
C LEU A 628 -43.80 42.58 -16.84
N ALA A 629 -43.45 42.88 -18.10
CA ALA A 629 -44.33 43.61 -19.00
C ALA A 629 -45.62 42.80 -19.28
N GLY A 630 -46.77 43.49 -19.24
CA GLY A 630 -48.09 42.88 -19.46
C GLY A 630 -48.54 41.92 -18.35
N LYS A 631 -48.03 42.08 -17.11
CA LYS A 631 -48.39 41.25 -15.93
C LYS A 631 -49.32 41.94 -14.93
N GLY A 632 -49.94 43.04 -15.32
CA GLY A 632 -50.89 43.79 -14.49
C GLY A 632 -52.05 42.93 -13.99
N ALA A 633 -52.58 42.01 -14.82
CA ALA A 633 -53.58 41.03 -14.39
C ALA A 633 -53.06 40.13 -13.27
N THR A 634 -51.84 39.58 -13.41
CA THR A 634 -51.21 38.73 -12.40
C THR A 634 -50.95 39.47 -11.10
N PHE A 635 -50.50 40.74 -11.15
CA PHE A 635 -50.31 41.56 -9.95
C PHE A 635 -51.64 41.86 -9.23
N LYS A 636 -52.73 42.09 -9.97
CA LYS A 636 -54.07 42.27 -9.37
C LYS A 636 -54.63 40.96 -8.81
N GLU A 637 -54.39 39.83 -9.46
CA GLU A 637 -54.73 38.51 -8.90
C GLU A 637 -53.97 38.27 -7.59
N ALA A 638 -52.67 38.59 -7.55
CA ALA A 638 -51.86 38.45 -6.34
C ALA A 638 -52.39 39.34 -5.19
N GLU A 639 -52.83 40.55 -5.51
CA GLU A 639 -53.45 41.47 -4.55
C GLU A 639 -54.77 40.93 -4.01
N GLU A 640 -55.67 40.48 -4.88
CA GLU A 640 -56.97 39.94 -4.49
C GLU A 640 -56.80 38.67 -3.64
N ARG A 641 -55.89 37.78 -4.05
CA ARG A 641 -55.71 36.47 -3.43
C ARG A 641 -54.99 36.51 -2.09
N TYR A 642 -53.99 37.39 -1.95
CA TYR A 642 -53.13 37.41 -0.76
C TYR A 642 -53.27 38.71 0.07
N GLY A 643 -54.09 39.66 -0.37
CA GLY A 643 -54.29 40.93 0.31
C GLY A 643 -52.99 41.71 0.44
N VAL A 644 -52.25 41.83 -0.68
CA VAL A 644 -50.97 42.56 -0.77
C VAL A 644 -51.03 43.54 -1.94
N ASN A 645 -50.89 44.82 -1.65
CA ASN A 645 -51.03 45.92 -2.62
C ASN A 645 -50.23 45.69 -3.92
N ALA A 646 -50.92 45.72 -5.06
CA ALA A 646 -50.37 45.43 -6.38
C ALA A 646 -49.32 46.45 -6.83
N LEU A 647 -49.53 47.74 -6.52
CA LEU A 647 -48.56 48.80 -6.82
C LEU A 647 -47.23 48.57 -6.06
N TYR A 648 -47.32 48.15 -4.80
CA TYR A 648 -46.16 47.73 -4.01
C TYR A 648 -45.49 46.50 -4.60
N LEU A 649 -46.24 45.45 -4.98
CA LEU A 649 -45.66 44.25 -5.58
C LEU A 649 -44.90 44.57 -6.87
N MET A 650 -45.41 45.49 -7.69
CA MET A 650 -44.72 45.97 -8.87
C MET A 650 -43.46 46.77 -8.53
N ALA A 651 -43.51 47.67 -7.55
CA ALA A 651 -42.35 48.45 -7.15
C ALA A 651 -41.25 47.60 -6.50
N HIS A 652 -41.63 46.65 -5.67
CA HIS A 652 -40.72 45.71 -5.02
C HIS A 652 -40.06 44.81 -6.08
N SER A 653 -40.84 44.18 -6.96
CA SER A 653 -40.25 43.37 -8.03
C SER A 653 -39.35 44.19 -8.95
N ALA A 654 -39.71 45.44 -9.25
CA ALA A 654 -38.86 46.34 -10.03
C ALA A 654 -37.51 46.63 -9.37
N LEU A 655 -37.47 46.84 -8.05
CA LEU A 655 -36.23 47.08 -7.31
C LEU A 655 -35.32 45.85 -7.35
N GLU A 656 -35.84 44.69 -6.95
CA GLU A 656 -35.06 43.46 -6.74
C GLU A 656 -34.58 42.79 -8.04
N SER A 657 -35.23 43.10 -9.16
CA SER A 657 -34.93 42.50 -10.46
C SER A 657 -34.45 43.48 -11.53
N ALA A 658 -34.13 44.72 -11.16
CA ALA A 658 -33.78 45.79 -12.10
C ALA A 658 -34.85 45.97 -13.20
N TRP A 659 -36.12 46.06 -12.79
CA TRP A 659 -37.31 46.10 -13.65
C TRP A 659 -37.50 44.83 -14.49
N GLY A 660 -37.20 43.66 -13.94
CA GLY A 660 -37.32 42.36 -14.58
C GLY A 660 -36.14 41.94 -15.47
N ARG A 661 -35.08 42.77 -15.54
CA ARG A 661 -33.97 42.59 -16.50
C ARG A 661 -32.76 41.87 -15.91
N SER A 662 -32.68 41.73 -14.58
CA SER A 662 -31.63 40.98 -13.92
C SER A 662 -31.59 39.53 -14.42
N GLN A 663 -30.39 39.04 -14.77
CA GLN A 663 -30.19 37.68 -15.27
C GLN A 663 -30.72 36.64 -14.27
N ILE A 664 -30.43 36.83 -12.98
CA ILE A 664 -30.86 35.89 -11.92
C ILE A 664 -32.40 35.83 -11.85
N ALA A 665 -33.06 36.99 -11.95
CA ALA A 665 -34.51 37.05 -11.90
C ALA A 665 -35.15 36.32 -13.11
N ARG A 666 -34.54 36.43 -14.30
CA ARG A 666 -34.98 35.72 -15.52
C ARG A 666 -34.78 34.22 -15.42
N ASP A 667 -33.59 33.78 -15.02
CA ASP A 667 -33.23 32.36 -14.93
C ASP A 667 -34.10 31.62 -13.91
N LYS A 668 -34.47 32.31 -12.82
CA LYS A 668 -35.17 31.71 -11.67
C LYS A 668 -36.65 32.04 -11.63
N ASN A 669 -37.14 32.93 -12.50
CA ASN A 669 -38.45 33.58 -12.37
C ASN A 669 -38.70 34.15 -10.97
N ASN A 670 -37.65 34.64 -10.30
CA ASN A 670 -37.71 35.18 -8.94
C ASN A 670 -37.38 36.66 -8.96
N PHE A 671 -38.43 37.47 -9.07
CA PHE A 671 -38.31 38.91 -9.26
C PHE A 671 -38.28 39.70 -7.95
N PHE A 672 -38.36 39.04 -6.80
CA PHE A 672 -38.47 39.66 -5.47
C PHE A 672 -37.29 39.29 -4.54
N GLY A 673 -36.27 38.61 -5.06
CA GLY A 673 -35.07 38.25 -4.28
C GLY A 673 -35.31 37.19 -3.19
N ILE A 674 -36.38 36.39 -3.28
CA ILE A 674 -36.75 35.46 -2.20
C ILE A 674 -35.68 34.37 -2.02
N ALA A 675 -35.14 34.28 -0.80
CA ALA A 675 -34.05 33.38 -0.39
C ALA A 675 -32.70 33.59 -1.10
N ALA A 676 -32.45 34.76 -1.69
CA ALA A 676 -31.13 35.10 -2.24
C ALA A 676 -30.21 35.68 -1.14
N TYR A 677 -29.36 34.87 -0.53
CA TYR A 677 -28.41 35.32 0.51
C TYR A 677 -27.11 35.87 -0.09
N ASP A 678 -26.54 36.90 0.54
CA ASP A 678 -25.33 37.63 0.08
C ASP A 678 -24.12 36.73 -0.20
N THR A 679 -24.00 35.59 0.48
CA THR A 679 -22.89 34.64 0.33
C THR A 679 -23.03 33.68 -0.86
N SER A 680 -24.24 33.54 -1.43
CA SER A 680 -24.53 32.60 -2.52
C SER A 680 -25.82 32.94 -3.29
N PRO A 681 -25.94 34.16 -3.84
CA PRO A 681 -27.22 34.68 -4.31
C PRO A 681 -27.86 33.85 -5.43
N TYR A 682 -27.07 33.31 -6.36
CA TYR A 682 -27.59 32.47 -7.47
C TYR A 682 -28.04 31.07 -7.04
N LEU A 683 -27.32 30.46 -6.09
CA LEU A 683 -27.57 29.09 -5.63
C LEU A 683 -28.73 29.02 -4.62
N SER A 684 -28.92 30.07 -3.84
CA SER A 684 -29.93 30.11 -2.78
C SER A 684 -31.29 30.65 -3.25
N ALA A 685 -31.32 31.47 -4.30
CA ALA A 685 -32.55 32.05 -4.81
C ALA A 685 -33.57 30.97 -5.19
N LYS A 686 -34.80 31.10 -4.65
CA LYS A 686 -35.91 30.20 -4.97
C LYS A 686 -36.26 30.29 -6.45
N SER A 687 -36.42 29.15 -7.13
CA SER A 687 -36.92 29.10 -8.51
C SER A 687 -38.43 28.97 -8.56
N PHE A 688 -39.07 29.59 -9.56
CA PHE A 688 -40.48 29.42 -9.90
C PHE A 688 -40.62 28.96 -11.36
N ASP A 689 -41.71 28.23 -11.66
CA ASP A 689 -41.90 27.62 -12.98
C ASP A 689 -42.05 28.66 -14.10
N ASN A 690 -42.67 29.80 -13.79
CA ASN A 690 -42.85 30.92 -14.71
C ASN A 690 -43.04 32.24 -13.94
N VAL A 691 -43.05 33.35 -14.69
CA VAL A 691 -43.21 34.72 -14.14
C VAL A 691 -44.46 34.85 -13.28
N ASP A 692 -45.60 34.28 -13.70
CA ASP A 692 -46.87 34.43 -12.99
C ASP A 692 -46.85 33.75 -11.62
N LYS A 693 -46.35 32.51 -11.58
CA LYS A 693 -46.15 31.78 -10.32
C LYS A 693 -45.11 32.45 -9.43
N GLY A 694 -44.12 33.13 -10.01
CA GLY A 694 -43.16 33.96 -9.29
C GLY A 694 -43.84 35.12 -8.56
N ILE A 695 -44.69 35.87 -9.25
CA ILE A 695 -45.44 37.01 -8.68
C ILE A 695 -46.41 36.52 -7.59
N LEU A 696 -47.24 35.52 -7.88
CA LEU A 696 -48.20 34.96 -6.93
C LEU A 696 -47.51 34.34 -5.71
N GLY A 697 -46.42 33.60 -5.94
CA GLY A 697 -45.64 32.98 -4.87
C GLY A 697 -44.95 34.01 -3.99
N ALA A 698 -44.47 35.11 -4.55
CA ALA A 698 -43.87 36.20 -3.81
C ALA A 698 -44.88 36.96 -2.95
N ALA A 699 -46.05 37.28 -3.50
CA ALA A 699 -47.13 37.92 -2.75
C ALA A 699 -47.58 37.05 -1.56
N LYS A 700 -47.74 35.74 -1.77
CA LYS A 700 -48.00 34.78 -0.69
C LYS A 700 -46.91 34.82 0.39
N TRP A 701 -45.65 34.74 -0.03
CA TRP A 701 -44.53 34.69 0.90
C TRP A 701 -44.40 35.99 1.72
N ILE A 702 -44.54 37.15 1.08
CA ILE A 702 -44.56 38.46 1.75
C ILE A 702 -45.71 38.52 2.75
N ARG A 703 -46.90 38.05 2.36
CA ARG A 703 -48.07 38.01 3.24
C ARG A 703 -47.78 37.20 4.50
N GLU A 704 -47.35 35.96 4.30
CA GLU A 704 -47.15 34.99 5.37
C GLU A 704 -45.97 35.30 6.28
N ASN A 705 -44.90 35.95 5.79
CA ASN A 705 -43.66 36.13 6.55
C ASN A 705 -43.46 37.54 7.12
N TYR A 706 -44.23 38.52 6.65
CA TYR A 706 -44.09 39.92 7.09
C TYR A 706 -45.43 40.52 7.50
N ILE A 707 -46.39 40.60 6.57
CA ILE A 707 -47.63 41.34 6.79
C ILE A 707 -48.49 40.70 7.88
N ASP A 708 -48.58 39.37 7.94
CA ASP A 708 -49.32 38.67 9.02
C ASP A 708 -48.60 38.69 10.38
N TYR A 709 -47.30 39.01 10.39
CA TYR A 709 -46.52 39.25 11.61
C TYR A 709 -46.47 40.74 12.02
N GLY A 710 -47.43 41.55 11.55
CA GLY A 710 -47.56 42.96 11.92
C GLY A 710 -46.55 43.90 11.24
N ARG A 711 -45.86 43.46 10.19
CA ARG A 711 -45.01 44.30 9.34
C ARG A 711 -45.77 44.65 8.05
N ASP A 712 -46.84 45.41 8.20
CA ASP A 712 -47.83 45.70 7.17
C ASP A 712 -47.52 46.94 6.31
N HIS A 713 -46.35 47.56 6.48
CA HIS A 713 -45.87 48.70 5.70
C HIS A 713 -44.36 48.55 5.42
N LEU A 714 -43.83 49.30 4.45
CA LEU A 714 -42.41 49.24 4.06
C LEU A 714 -41.49 49.59 5.24
N GLY A 715 -41.71 50.78 5.80
CA GLY A 715 -41.01 51.31 6.96
C GLY A 715 -39.50 51.46 6.80
N ASN A 716 -38.86 51.70 7.93
CA ASN A 716 -37.43 51.97 8.07
C ASN A 716 -36.78 50.92 9.00
N LYS A 717 -35.65 51.21 9.62
CA LYS A 717 -35.01 50.25 10.55
C LYS A 717 -35.70 50.15 11.90
N ALA A 718 -36.61 51.06 12.24
CA ALA A 718 -37.40 50.99 13.46
C ALA A 718 -38.72 50.21 13.28
N THR A 719 -39.41 50.39 12.16
CA THR A 719 -40.76 49.84 11.95
C THR A 719 -40.94 49.25 10.54
N GLY A 720 -42.01 48.46 10.35
CA GLY A 720 -42.32 47.88 9.03
C GLY A 720 -41.41 46.73 8.61
N MET A 721 -41.47 46.39 7.33
CA MET A 721 -40.76 45.26 6.72
C MET A 721 -39.23 45.44 6.78
N ASN A 722 -38.74 46.65 6.58
CA ASN A 722 -37.30 46.95 6.45
C ASN A 722 -36.47 46.64 7.72
N VAL A 723 -37.12 46.52 8.89
CA VAL A 723 -36.47 46.03 10.12
C VAL A 723 -35.82 44.66 9.92
N ARG A 724 -36.43 43.78 9.11
CA ARG A 724 -36.00 42.38 8.94
C ARG A 724 -35.82 41.93 7.50
N TYR A 725 -36.31 42.69 6.52
CA TYR A 725 -36.32 42.26 5.12
C TYR A 725 -34.95 42.37 4.45
N ALA A 726 -34.31 43.53 4.56
CA ALA A 726 -33.06 43.85 3.88
C ALA A 726 -32.03 44.37 4.87
N SER A 727 -30.73 44.19 4.58
CA SER A 727 -29.65 44.86 5.32
C SER A 727 -29.55 46.35 4.92
N ASP A 728 -29.99 46.74 3.73
CA ASP A 728 -30.02 48.13 3.31
C ASP A 728 -30.99 48.97 4.18
N PRO A 729 -30.51 49.95 4.96
CA PRO A 729 -31.36 50.76 5.83
C PRO A 729 -32.41 51.58 5.08
N TYR A 730 -32.24 51.81 3.79
CA TYR A 730 -33.12 52.65 2.97
C TYR A 730 -33.89 51.85 1.91
N TRP A 731 -33.92 50.51 2.02
CA TRP A 731 -34.70 49.64 1.14
C TRP A 731 -36.18 50.06 1.04
N GLY A 732 -36.81 50.38 2.17
CA GLY A 732 -38.20 50.84 2.21
C GLY A 732 -38.42 52.14 1.45
N GLU A 733 -37.50 53.12 1.59
CA GLU A 733 -37.57 54.37 0.84
C GLU A 733 -37.34 54.17 -0.66
N LYS A 734 -36.46 53.23 -1.06
CA LYS A 734 -36.24 52.88 -2.47
C LYS A 734 -37.51 52.34 -3.11
N ILE A 735 -38.21 51.42 -2.44
CA ILE A 735 -39.50 50.90 -2.94
C ILE A 735 -40.54 52.01 -2.98
N ALA A 736 -40.66 52.81 -1.92
CA ALA A 736 -41.60 53.93 -1.88
C ALA A 736 -41.33 54.94 -3.01
N SER A 737 -40.07 55.26 -3.30
CA SER A 737 -39.66 56.12 -4.42
C SER A 737 -40.08 55.53 -5.78
N ILE A 738 -39.98 54.21 -5.95
CA ILE A 738 -40.46 53.52 -7.15
C ILE A 738 -41.99 53.59 -7.21
N MET A 739 -42.72 53.35 -6.11
CA MET A 739 -44.17 53.51 -6.05
C MET A 739 -44.61 54.93 -6.43
N MET A 740 -43.93 55.97 -5.91
CA MET A 740 -44.16 57.37 -6.32
C MET A 740 -43.92 57.58 -7.81
N THR A 741 -42.89 56.95 -8.37
CA THR A 741 -42.57 57.05 -9.80
C THR A 741 -43.66 56.41 -10.65
N ILE A 742 -44.09 55.19 -10.30
CA ILE A 742 -45.16 54.47 -10.98
C ILE A 742 -46.48 55.24 -10.87
N ASN A 743 -46.85 55.67 -9.66
CA ASN A 743 -48.07 56.44 -9.40
C ASN A 743 -48.08 57.74 -10.22
N SER A 744 -46.93 58.45 -10.29
CA SER A 744 -46.82 59.66 -11.11
C SER A 744 -47.02 59.42 -12.61
N LYS A 745 -46.59 58.26 -13.12
CA LYS A 745 -46.75 57.89 -14.53
C LYS A 745 -48.18 57.46 -14.84
N LEU A 746 -48.86 56.82 -13.89
CA LEU A 746 -50.22 56.31 -14.06
C LEU A 746 -51.31 57.30 -13.62
N GLY A 747 -50.94 58.52 -13.21
CA GLY A 747 -51.91 59.61 -12.99
C GLY A 747 -52.36 59.82 -11.54
N TRP A 748 -51.54 59.46 -10.55
CA TRP A 748 -51.71 59.81 -9.13
C TRP A 748 -53.03 59.33 -8.49
N LYS A 749 -53.36 58.03 -8.67
CA LYS A 749 -54.57 57.45 -8.06
C LYS A 749 -54.35 56.86 -6.67
N ASP A 750 -53.10 56.56 -6.32
CA ASP A 750 -52.71 55.94 -5.05
C ASP A 750 -51.87 56.84 -4.14
#